data_AF-A0A6C0JES0-F1
#
_entry.id   AF-A0A6C0JES0-F1
#
_cell.length_a   1.000
_cell.length_b   1.000
_cell.length_c   1.000
_cell.angle_alpha   90.00
_cell.angle_beta   90.00
_cell.angle_gamma   90.00
#
_symmetry.space_group_name_H-M   'P 1'
#
loop_
_entity.id
_entity.type
_entity.pdbx_description
1 polymer ?
#
loop_
_entity_poly.entity_id
_entity_poly.type
_entity_poly.pdbx_seq_one_letter_code
_entity_poly.pdbx_strand_id
1 'polypeptide(L)'
;MSLHNTIEECENIVLYQMPVENDIQRHETEEDNHNELVRNFINVLKKINSDIEKDFKHYLDNPISNLLKAINKKYPHLKRQRLTKRTRKIEAKAYIHEILENPEYSKYLENFTRQDKKNIYRYCIKKIRGVYKHAQALKTGFCNLQIINGLSEENTISICITRNTLEANEQWLQRLYKELDNRYPHIKLNDKIMIISSKKNDLGGNATHCKDINAAWKLLKRENNFKIIFICSNKIRISDALEISEDFQNLNLDLQKNIRVFHDEAHNLKEGIPAFRHLIENIIIQPNVLSYTPITASNNPIFDEENPLWQKANVENWALDYTNFDKTKSTNPHFSSCNKAIRISLETLKNNPKWLDYDIKKIPKDTFIKVHQKEINTFIGTLKTYDLDNLTRVVKKQIELFTLDKISTNDFDVIDILNNMDRYSEGELIEIIIMVNVERRRTLEFCEFMKHDKEIEAVNNGLNCLNMNELLGFDYYTNNVFNIYILSTPNRRIVTRYLCEEAIKKDFNPIVLGIYGCEGDKYHLMFDNKEYEVSHIMDKGEFNVKLDKLFAYLKEQNVNINRPFIIIGNYNPTGESLTFVNYSYGTVRGNIRLISTNAEEDYQEASRINYMITKFIEKDPNWNMPEKYLIGPKKFIDNALSYEDENDCRIDSISMNSNNNDNSVFIPSFDNNTSKHTGNGITAIPIKITVDTGDTIVKEMIEIIKASPHRTDEKKAEFLSKLKQFVDSGECVFEDKTGKFDFETFIIKTLRGYKRKDNGPEKGVWKFTSYQNHFNIETPFINSKNNMSSGECEILMCVDTYLLKDSNGVEIEKNLKTVWWMGYKY
;
A
#
# COMPACT_ATOMS: atom_id res chain seq x y z
N MET A 1 6.69 -10.24 71.75
CA MET A 1 6.92 -8.78 71.82
C MET A 1 5.71 -8.11 71.19
N SER A 2 5.05 -7.29 71.97
CA SER A 2 3.70 -6.73 71.80
C SER A 2 3.70 -5.36 71.08
N LEU A 3 2.48 -4.81 70.95
CA LEU A 3 2.05 -3.42 70.63
C LEU A 3 1.57 -3.27 69.19
N HIS A 4 0.29 -3.01 68.85
CA HIS A 4 -0.81 -2.25 69.46
C HIS A 4 -0.55 -0.76 69.67
N ASN A 5 -1.40 0.07 69.05
CA ASN A 5 -1.50 1.54 69.01
C ASN A 5 -0.46 2.20 68.08
N THR A 6 -0.82 3.07 67.14
CA THR A 6 -1.59 4.32 67.34
C THR A 6 -2.37 4.74 66.09
N ILE A 7 -3.67 4.97 66.26
CA ILE A 7 -4.51 5.86 65.45
C ILE A 7 -4.59 7.15 66.26
N GLU A 8 -4.16 8.28 65.67
CA GLU A 8 -4.46 9.69 66.01
C GLU A 8 -3.25 10.53 65.64
N GLU A 9 -3.34 11.22 64.48
CA GLU A 9 -2.70 12.51 64.17
C GLU A 9 -2.70 12.68 62.64
N CYS A 10 -3.75 13.33 62.12
CA CYS A 10 -3.73 14.16 60.88
C CYS A 10 -5.12 14.77 60.64
N GLU A 11 -5.70 15.43 61.65
CA GLU A 11 -6.76 16.43 61.43
C GLU A 11 -6.11 17.81 61.45
N ASN A 12 -5.78 18.33 60.26
CA ASN A 12 -5.73 19.75 59.90
C ASN A 12 -5.08 19.90 58.51
N ILE A 13 -5.83 19.55 57.46
CA ILE A 13 -5.57 20.05 56.11
C ILE A 13 -6.68 21.03 55.77
N VAL A 14 -6.31 22.29 55.71
CA VAL A 14 -7.12 23.41 55.21
C VAL A 14 -7.53 23.08 53.77
N LEU A 15 -8.82 22.79 53.59
CA LEU A 15 -9.47 22.68 52.28
C LEU A 15 -9.48 24.07 51.62
N TYR A 16 -8.49 24.33 50.77
CA TYR A 16 -8.60 25.37 49.75
C TYR A 16 -9.63 24.90 48.72
N GLN A 17 -10.89 25.34 48.89
CA GLN A 17 -11.88 25.31 47.80
C GLN A 17 -11.42 26.31 46.73
N MET A 18 -10.71 25.83 45.72
CA MET A 18 -10.55 26.56 44.46
C MET A 18 -11.87 26.51 43.69
N PRO A 19 -12.26 27.59 42.98
CA PRO A 19 -13.56 27.69 42.31
C PRO A 19 -13.58 26.86 41.02
N VAL A 20 -13.91 25.57 41.13
CA VAL A 20 -14.03 24.63 39.98
C VAL A 20 -15.26 24.95 39.10
N GLU A 21 -16.28 25.62 39.64
CA GLU A 21 -17.53 25.91 38.91
C GLU A 21 -17.37 26.94 37.78
N ASN A 22 -16.41 27.88 37.88
CA ASN A 22 -16.21 28.90 36.85
C ASN A 22 -15.43 28.39 35.62
N ASP A 23 -14.58 27.38 35.76
CA ASP A 23 -13.84 26.80 34.63
C ASP A 23 -14.67 25.80 33.84
N ILE A 24 -15.60 25.07 34.50
CA ILE A 24 -16.55 24.17 33.82
C ILE A 24 -17.55 25.00 32.99
N GLN A 25 -18.14 26.06 33.55
CA GLN A 25 -19.06 26.94 32.82
C GLN A 25 -18.39 27.67 31.65
N ARG A 26 -17.11 28.03 31.77
CA ARG A 26 -16.32 28.61 30.67
C ARG A 26 -16.04 27.61 29.55
N HIS A 27 -15.72 26.36 29.89
CA HIS A 27 -15.51 25.31 28.89
C HIS A 27 -16.80 24.94 28.14
N GLU A 28 -17.94 24.85 28.84
CA GLU A 28 -19.25 24.58 28.21
C GLU A 28 -19.66 25.72 27.25
N THR A 29 -19.46 26.98 27.64
CA THR A 29 -19.80 28.13 26.78
C THR A 29 -18.89 28.29 25.57
N GLU A 30 -17.60 27.89 25.65
CA GLU A 30 -16.71 27.87 24.48
C GLU A 30 -17.06 26.76 23.48
N GLU A 31 -17.44 25.58 23.96
CA GLU A 31 -17.85 24.45 23.11
C GLU A 31 -19.19 24.73 22.40
N ASP A 32 -20.14 25.34 23.10
CA ASP A 32 -21.43 25.76 22.53
C ASP A 32 -21.27 26.81 21.43
N ASN A 33 -20.44 27.84 21.66
CA ASN A 33 -20.12 28.86 20.66
C ASN A 33 -19.42 28.25 19.42
N HIS A 34 -18.55 27.26 19.63
CA HIS A 34 -17.87 26.56 18.53
C HIS A 34 -18.84 25.70 17.71
N ASN A 35 -19.76 25.01 18.38
CA ASN A 35 -20.80 24.21 17.74
C ASN A 35 -21.78 25.08 16.96
N GLU A 36 -22.15 26.25 17.47
CA GLU A 36 -22.99 27.21 16.74
C GLU A 36 -22.29 27.73 15.48
N LEU A 37 -20.99 28.08 15.57
CA LEU A 37 -20.21 28.50 14.42
C LEU A 37 -20.19 27.44 13.30
N VAL A 38 -19.97 26.17 13.66
CA VAL A 38 -19.97 25.06 12.70
C VAL A 38 -21.36 24.85 12.09
N ARG A 39 -22.44 24.91 12.90
CA ARG A 39 -23.82 24.82 12.38
C ARG A 39 -24.13 25.95 11.40
N ASN A 40 -23.69 27.17 11.70
CA ASN A 40 -23.84 28.31 10.80
C ASN A 40 -23.11 28.09 9.47
N PHE A 41 -21.90 27.54 9.50
CA PHE A 41 -21.16 27.19 8.29
C PHE A 41 -21.85 26.09 7.47
N ILE A 42 -22.41 25.07 8.13
CA ILE A 42 -23.17 24.00 7.45
C ILE A 42 -24.42 24.57 6.78
N ASN A 43 -25.11 25.53 7.43
CA ASN A 43 -26.25 26.22 6.82
C ASN A 43 -25.83 27.00 5.57
N VAL A 44 -24.63 27.59 5.56
CA VAL A 44 -24.06 28.19 4.35
C VAL A 44 -23.83 27.14 3.25
N LEU A 45 -23.25 25.98 3.57
CA LEU A 45 -23.07 24.88 2.61
C LEU A 45 -24.41 24.40 2.02
N LYS A 46 -25.44 24.24 2.86
CA LYS A 46 -26.80 23.88 2.44
C LYS A 46 -27.39 24.94 1.50
N LYS A 47 -27.21 26.23 1.83
CA LYS A 47 -27.67 27.34 0.99
C LYS A 47 -26.98 27.36 -0.38
N ILE A 48 -25.66 27.16 -0.42
CA ILE A 48 -24.89 27.08 -1.67
C ILE A 48 -25.39 25.91 -2.54
N ASN A 49 -25.58 24.73 -1.95
CA ASN A 49 -26.12 23.57 -2.68
C ASN A 49 -27.53 23.83 -3.24
N SER A 50 -28.42 24.44 -2.44
CA SER A 50 -29.75 24.84 -2.90
C SER A 50 -29.69 25.84 -4.06
N ASP A 51 -28.80 26.84 -4.00
CA ASP A 51 -28.65 27.83 -5.08
C ASP A 51 -28.08 27.20 -6.35
N ILE A 52 -27.14 26.25 -6.23
CA ILE A 52 -26.63 25.45 -7.34
C ILE A 52 -27.76 24.65 -8.00
N GLU A 53 -28.60 23.98 -7.22
CA GLU A 53 -29.74 23.21 -7.74
C GLU A 53 -30.73 24.09 -8.49
N LYS A 54 -31.04 25.28 -7.96
CA LYS A 54 -31.91 26.27 -8.62
C LYS A 54 -31.32 26.76 -9.94
N ASP A 55 -30.06 27.19 -9.92
CA ASP A 55 -29.37 27.70 -11.10
C ASP A 55 -29.22 26.59 -12.17
N PHE A 56 -28.94 25.36 -11.76
CA PHE A 56 -28.83 24.22 -12.67
C PHE A 56 -30.18 23.79 -13.23
N LYS A 57 -31.25 23.83 -12.43
CA LYS A 57 -32.62 23.61 -12.93
C LYS A 57 -33.00 24.63 -14.00
N HIS A 58 -32.68 25.90 -13.79
CA HIS A 58 -32.86 26.94 -14.81
C HIS A 58 -32.06 26.64 -16.10
N TYR A 59 -30.85 26.09 -15.98
CA TYR A 59 -30.11 25.60 -17.15
C TYR A 59 -30.77 24.37 -17.81
N LEU A 60 -31.36 23.43 -17.06
CA LEU A 60 -32.07 22.29 -17.64
C LEU A 60 -33.32 22.73 -18.43
N ASP A 61 -34.02 23.73 -17.91
CA ASP A 61 -35.18 24.34 -18.57
C ASP A 61 -34.78 25.10 -19.84
N ASN A 62 -33.56 25.66 -19.87
CA ASN A 62 -33.01 26.38 -21.03
C ASN A 62 -31.51 26.09 -21.25
N PRO A 63 -31.15 24.99 -21.95
CA PRO A 63 -29.78 24.45 -21.99
C PRO A 63 -28.82 25.21 -22.91
N ILE A 64 -28.55 26.48 -22.59
CA ILE A 64 -27.64 27.36 -23.30
C ILE A 64 -26.22 27.21 -22.75
N SER A 65 -25.22 27.05 -23.64
CA SER A 65 -23.80 26.89 -23.26
C SER A 65 -23.28 28.03 -22.38
N ASN A 66 -23.70 29.27 -22.65
CA ASN A 66 -23.31 30.44 -21.85
C ASN A 66 -23.86 30.41 -20.42
N LEU A 67 -25.06 29.86 -20.20
CA LEU A 67 -25.62 29.68 -18.84
C LEU A 67 -24.78 28.67 -18.05
N LEU A 68 -24.40 27.55 -18.68
CA LEU A 68 -23.54 26.56 -18.01
C LEU A 68 -22.14 27.13 -17.70
N LYS A 69 -21.58 27.96 -18.59
CA LYS A 69 -20.32 28.68 -18.33
C LYS A 69 -20.47 29.65 -17.15
N ALA A 70 -21.58 30.38 -17.06
CA ALA A 70 -21.86 31.28 -15.95
C ALA A 70 -22.00 30.52 -14.63
N ILE A 71 -22.69 29.37 -14.62
CA ILE A 71 -22.81 28.47 -13.47
C ILE A 71 -21.43 27.98 -13.02
N ASN A 72 -20.59 27.49 -13.95
CA ASN A 72 -19.23 27.04 -13.64
C ASN A 72 -18.28 28.18 -13.21
N LYS A 73 -18.58 29.44 -13.57
CA LYS A 73 -17.84 30.61 -13.07
C LYS A 73 -18.26 30.93 -11.63
N LYS A 74 -19.57 30.98 -11.37
CA LYS A 74 -20.17 31.24 -10.06
C LYS A 74 -19.86 30.15 -9.03
N TYR A 75 -19.75 28.89 -9.48
CA TYR A 75 -19.41 27.74 -8.65
C TYR A 75 -18.24 26.96 -9.26
N PRO A 76 -16.99 27.41 -9.05
CA PRO A 76 -15.81 26.83 -9.70
C PRO A 76 -15.63 25.33 -9.50
N HIS A 77 -16.04 24.79 -8.34
CA HIS A 77 -15.93 23.36 -8.04
C HIS A 77 -16.75 22.47 -8.98
N LEU A 78 -17.81 22.99 -9.60
CA LEU A 78 -18.64 22.22 -10.53
C LEU A 78 -17.89 21.79 -11.79
N LYS A 79 -16.76 22.44 -12.12
CA LYS A 79 -15.86 22.03 -13.21
C LYS A 79 -15.29 20.61 -13.02
N ARG A 80 -15.30 20.08 -11.78
CA ARG A 80 -14.90 18.69 -11.49
C ARG A 80 -15.90 17.65 -11.99
N GLN A 81 -17.13 18.05 -12.33
CA GLN A 81 -18.15 17.18 -12.90
C GLN A 81 -18.50 17.66 -14.31
N ARG A 82 -18.57 16.73 -15.27
CA ARG A 82 -19.09 17.05 -16.60
C ARG A 82 -20.60 17.24 -16.53
N LEU A 83 -21.02 18.48 -16.33
CA LEU A 83 -22.43 18.87 -16.35
C LEU A 83 -22.95 18.93 -17.79
N THR A 84 -24.10 18.33 -18.02
CA THR A 84 -24.80 18.33 -19.32
C THR A 84 -26.30 18.38 -19.07
N LYS A 85 -27.11 18.62 -20.11
CA LYS A 85 -28.57 18.47 -20.05
C LYS A 85 -29.08 17.08 -19.63
N ARG A 86 -28.20 16.06 -19.63
CA ARG A 86 -28.52 14.68 -19.19
C ARG A 86 -28.14 14.42 -17.73
N THR A 87 -27.49 15.37 -17.05
CA THR A 87 -27.10 15.23 -15.65
C THR A 87 -28.34 15.26 -14.78
N ARG A 88 -28.60 14.15 -14.06
CA ARG A 88 -29.78 14.00 -13.19
C ARG A 88 -29.55 14.50 -11.76
N LYS A 89 -28.32 14.40 -11.27
CA LYS A 89 -27.91 14.81 -9.91
C LYS A 89 -26.51 15.43 -9.98
N ILE A 90 -26.32 16.52 -9.24
CA ILE A 90 -25.01 17.16 -9.08
C ILE A 90 -24.31 16.45 -7.92
N GLU A 91 -23.16 15.85 -8.23
CA GLU A 91 -22.35 15.10 -7.27
C GLU A 91 -21.10 15.87 -6.83
N ALA A 92 -20.69 16.89 -7.60
CA ALA A 92 -19.54 17.72 -7.25
C ALA A 92 -19.84 18.56 -6.01
N LYS A 93 -19.19 18.23 -4.89
CA LYS A 93 -19.15 19.05 -3.68
C LYS A 93 -17.90 19.93 -3.66
N ALA A 94 -18.02 21.11 -3.07
CA ALA A 94 -16.89 22.00 -2.82
C ALA A 94 -16.01 21.48 -1.68
N TYR A 95 -14.71 21.76 -1.75
CA TYR A 95 -13.83 21.64 -0.58
C TYR A 95 -14.18 22.74 0.43
N ILE A 96 -13.90 22.50 1.71
CA ILE A 96 -14.11 23.50 2.76
C ILE A 96 -13.25 24.73 2.48
N HIS A 97 -11.98 24.52 2.09
CA HIS A 97 -11.08 25.63 1.76
C HIS A 97 -11.53 26.43 0.53
N GLU A 98 -12.16 25.78 -0.46
CA GLU A 98 -12.71 26.49 -1.62
C GLU A 98 -13.82 27.44 -1.18
N ILE A 99 -14.72 26.99 -0.29
CA ILE A 99 -15.79 27.85 0.22
C ILE A 99 -15.20 29.00 1.04
N LEU A 100 -14.28 28.69 1.97
CA LEU A 100 -13.75 29.68 2.92
C LEU A 100 -12.88 30.75 2.24
N GLU A 101 -12.14 30.41 1.17
CA GLU A 101 -11.12 31.29 0.59
C GLU A 101 -11.45 31.82 -0.80
N ASN A 102 -12.27 31.14 -1.61
CA ASN A 102 -12.50 31.57 -2.99
C ASN A 102 -13.42 32.81 -3.03
N PRO A 103 -13.02 33.90 -3.73
CA PRO A 103 -13.80 35.13 -3.81
C PRO A 103 -15.26 34.96 -4.28
N GLU A 104 -15.54 33.95 -5.12
CA GLU A 104 -16.89 33.68 -5.62
C GLU A 104 -17.88 33.27 -4.51
N TYR A 105 -17.39 32.80 -3.36
CA TYR A 105 -18.21 32.47 -2.18
C TYR A 105 -18.29 33.58 -1.13
N SER A 106 -17.56 34.68 -1.30
CA SER A 106 -17.47 35.77 -0.30
C SER A 106 -18.82 36.27 0.21
N LYS A 107 -19.81 36.43 -0.70
CA LYS A 107 -21.19 36.82 -0.36
C LYS A 107 -21.91 35.89 0.62
N TYR A 108 -21.52 34.61 0.67
CA TYR A 108 -22.11 33.64 1.60
C TYR A 108 -21.43 33.69 2.97
N LEU A 109 -20.27 34.33 3.07
CA LEU A 109 -19.39 34.33 4.23
C LEU A 109 -19.21 35.72 4.87
N GLU A 110 -20.08 36.68 4.54
CA GLU A 110 -20.01 38.06 5.05
C GLU A 110 -19.98 38.13 6.59
N ASN A 111 -20.62 37.17 7.26
CA ASN A 111 -20.69 37.07 8.72
C ASN A 111 -19.54 36.26 9.35
N PHE A 112 -18.59 35.74 8.58
CA PHE A 112 -17.49 34.92 9.09
C PHE A 112 -16.21 35.73 9.14
N THR A 113 -15.71 35.98 10.35
CA THR A 113 -14.42 36.63 10.56
C THR A 113 -13.28 35.71 10.15
N ARG A 114 -12.06 36.27 10.01
CA ARG A 114 -10.86 35.45 9.78
C ARG A 114 -10.64 34.42 10.89
N GLN A 115 -11.02 34.74 12.12
CA GLN A 115 -10.90 33.82 13.25
C GLN A 115 -11.91 32.67 13.16
N ASP A 116 -13.13 32.95 12.69
CA ASP A 116 -14.16 31.94 12.46
C ASP A 116 -13.70 30.91 11.42
N LYS A 117 -13.12 31.38 10.30
CA LYS A 117 -12.54 30.48 9.28
C LYS A 117 -11.46 29.57 9.87
N LYS A 118 -10.55 30.12 10.69
CA LYS A 118 -9.52 29.34 11.39
C LYS A 118 -10.14 28.32 12.35
N ASN A 119 -11.19 28.70 13.06
CA ASN A 119 -11.89 27.81 13.98
C ASN A 119 -12.57 26.65 13.22
N ILE A 120 -13.15 26.89 12.04
CA ILE A 120 -13.71 25.84 11.17
C ILE A 120 -12.62 24.87 10.68
N TYR A 121 -11.46 25.37 10.27
CA TYR A 121 -10.33 24.50 9.91
C TYR A 121 -9.89 23.63 11.11
N ARG A 122 -9.70 24.25 12.29
CA ARG A 122 -9.33 23.53 13.51
C ARG A 122 -10.33 22.46 13.88
N TYR A 123 -11.63 22.75 13.76
CA TYR A 123 -12.71 21.80 14.00
C TYR A 123 -12.56 20.55 13.13
N CYS A 124 -12.35 20.74 11.83
CA CYS A 124 -12.20 19.63 10.89
C CYS A 124 -10.89 18.86 11.12
N ILE A 125 -9.77 19.57 11.31
CA ILE A 125 -8.45 18.97 11.54
C ILE A 125 -8.45 18.07 12.78
N LYS A 126 -9.08 18.51 13.89
CA LYS A 126 -9.17 17.73 15.13
C LYS A 126 -9.93 16.41 14.96
N LYS A 127 -10.82 16.29 13.95
CA LYS A 127 -11.56 15.06 13.66
C LYS A 127 -10.79 14.10 12.76
N ILE A 128 -9.76 14.56 12.06
CA ILE A 128 -8.92 13.71 11.22
C ILE A 128 -7.97 12.95 12.16
N ARG A 129 -8.14 11.63 12.21
CA ARG A 129 -7.30 10.73 12.99
C ARG A 129 -6.47 9.88 12.04
N GLY A 130 -5.34 10.41 11.58
CA GLY A 130 -4.46 9.71 10.64
C GLY A 130 -4.01 8.34 11.19
N VAL A 131 -4.14 7.28 10.38
CA VAL A 131 -3.51 5.98 10.65
C VAL A 131 -2.58 5.67 9.48
N TYR A 132 -1.28 5.78 9.74
CA TYR A 132 -0.23 5.55 8.76
C TYR A 132 0.34 4.14 8.92
N LYS A 133 0.79 3.50 7.84
CA LYS A 133 1.34 2.13 7.85
C LYS A 133 2.80 2.11 8.32
N HIS A 134 3.15 1.23 9.26
CA HIS A 134 4.52 0.72 9.51
C HIS A 134 4.60 -0.83 9.44
N ALA A 135 3.48 -1.56 9.50
CA ALA A 135 3.43 -2.97 9.12
C ALA A 135 2.04 -3.36 8.61
N GLN A 136 1.96 -4.00 7.43
CA GLN A 136 0.69 -4.51 6.91
C GLN A 136 0.04 -5.54 7.87
N ALA A 137 0.86 -6.19 8.70
CA ALA A 137 0.44 -7.23 9.61
C ALA A 137 -0.49 -6.77 10.75
N LEU A 138 -0.61 -5.47 11.05
CA LEU A 138 -1.43 -4.96 12.17
C LEU A 138 -2.47 -3.89 11.79
N LYS A 139 -2.49 -3.40 10.53
CA LYS A 139 -3.49 -2.42 10.04
C LYS A 139 -4.91 -2.87 10.39
N THR A 140 -5.23 -4.11 10.07
CA THR A 140 -6.51 -4.75 10.37
C THR A 140 -6.80 -4.85 11.87
N GLY A 141 -5.83 -5.31 12.66
CA GLY A 141 -6.01 -5.48 14.12
C GLY A 141 -6.31 -4.16 14.81
N PHE A 142 -5.65 -3.09 14.38
CA PHE A 142 -5.91 -1.74 14.85
C PHE A 142 -7.31 -1.25 14.46
N CYS A 143 -7.72 -1.42 13.20
CA CYS A 143 -9.06 -1.04 12.76
C CYS A 143 -10.15 -1.74 13.58
N ASN A 144 -9.97 -3.04 13.82
CA ASN A 144 -10.88 -3.81 14.67
C ASN A 144 -10.93 -3.26 16.09
N LEU A 145 -9.78 -2.95 16.70
CA LEU A 145 -9.75 -2.34 18.02
C LEU A 145 -10.48 -1.00 18.04
N GLN A 146 -10.25 -0.12 17.07
CA GLN A 146 -10.90 1.19 17.07
C GLN A 146 -12.42 1.06 16.91
N ILE A 147 -12.87 0.11 16.09
CA ILE A 147 -14.29 -0.24 15.98
C ILE A 147 -14.79 -0.75 17.34
N ILE A 148 -14.08 -1.70 17.97
CA ILE A 148 -14.42 -2.29 19.28
C ILE A 148 -14.48 -1.22 20.39
N ASN A 149 -13.52 -0.30 20.44
CA ASN A 149 -13.50 0.81 21.38
C ASN A 149 -14.71 1.71 21.15
N GLY A 150 -15.04 2.00 19.89
CA GLY A 150 -16.24 2.74 19.51
C GLY A 150 -17.54 2.03 19.87
N LEU A 151 -17.55 0.70 20.06
CA LEU A 151 -18.74 -0.01 20.56
C LEU A 151 -19.09 0.39 21.99
N SER A 152 -18.11 0.79 22.82
CA SER A 152 -18.39 1.24 24.18
C SER A 152 -19.04 2.62 24.24
N GLU A 153 -19.03 3.38 23.13
CA GLU A 153 -19.57 4.73 23.10
C GLU A 153 -21.09 4.70 22.93
N GLU A 154 -21.76 5.45 23.81
CA GLU A 154 -23.20 5.56 23.77
C GLU A 154 -23.66 6.22 22.47
N ASN A 155 -24.69 5.63 21.87
CA ASN A 155 -25.33 6.16 20.67
C ASN A 155 -24.41 6.33 19.43
N THR A 156 -23.29 5.60 19.36
CA THR A 156 -22.34 5.66 18.24
C THR A 156 -22.48 4.49 17.27
N ILE A 157 -22.30 4.78 15.97
CA ILE A 157 -22.16 3.80 14.89
C ILE A 157 -20.81 3.97 14.20
N SER A 158 -20.15 2.85 13.91
CA SER A 158 -18.96 2.83 13.06
C SER A 158 -19.35 2.61 11.60
N ILE A 159 -18.98 3.53 10.72
CA ILE A 159 -19.11 3.39 9.26
C ILE A 159 -17.74 3.01 8.69
N CYS A 160 -17.66 1.83 8.09
CA CYS A 160 -16.43 1.26 7.53
C CYS A 160 -16.52 1.24 6.00
N ILE A 161 -15.75 2.09 5.33
CA ILE A 161 -15.68 2.20 3.87
C ILE A 161 -14.55 1.28 3.38
N THR A 162 -14.90 0.21 2.66
CA THR A 162 -13.96 -0.88 2.31
C THR A 162 -14.09 -1.32 0.84
N ARG A 163 -12.99 -1.75 0.19
CA ARG A 163 -13.01 -2.24 -1.19
C ARG A 163 -13.37 -3.73 -1.21
N ASN A 164 -14.60 -4.05 -1.63
CA ASN A 164 -15.08 -5.37 -2.05
C ASN A 164 -14.15 -6.58 -1.76
N THR A 165 -14.25 -7.13 -0.56
CA THR A 165 -14.66 -8.51 -0.26
C THR A 165 -14.58 -8.65 1.25
N LEU A 166 -15.74 -8.56 1.92
CA LEU A 166 -15.83 -9.03 3.30
C LEU A 166 -15.39 -10.52 3.41
N GLU A 167 -15.31 -11.25 2.29
CA GLU A 167 -14.67 -12.56 2.14
C GLU A 167 -13.15 -12.53 2.32
N ALA A 168 -12.41 -11.59 1.73
CA ALA A 168 -10.97 -11.40 1.99
C ALA A 168 -10.72 -10.91 3.43
N ASN A 169 -11.71 -10.22 4.00
CA ASN A 169 -11.70 -9.69 5.35
C ASN A 169 -12.50 -10.54 6.36
N GLU A 170 -12.81 -11.81 6.05
CA GLU A 170 -13.57 -12.70 6.95
C GLU A 170 -12.85 -12.83 8.30
N GLN A 171 -11.52 -12.76 8.26
CA GLN A 171 -10.61 -12.69 9.41
C GLN A 171 -10.90 -11.48 10.33
N TRP A 172 -11.32 -10.34 9.77
CA TRP A 172 -11.58 -9.10 10.50
C TRP A 172 -12.87 -9.22 11.31
N LEU A 173 -13.88 -9.82 10.67
CA LEU A 173 -15.24 -9.89 11.14
C LEU A 173 -15.42 -10.89 12.28
N GLN A 174 -14.73 -12.04 12.26
CA GLN A 174 -14.85 -13.04 13.32
C GLN A 174 -14.48 -12.47 14.70
N ARG A 175 -13.43 -11.64 14.79
CA ARG A 175 -13.04 -10.98 16.05
C ARG A 175 -14.08 -9.96 16.49
N LEU A 176 -14.64 -9.19 15.55
CA LEU A 176 -15.71 -8.23 15.82
C LEU A 176 -17.00 -8.92 16.28
N TYR A 177 -17.36 -10.07 15.69
CA TYR A 177 -18.54 -10.84 16.08
C TYR A 177 -18.46 -11.30 17.52
N LYS A 178 -17.34 -11.92 17.89
CA LYS A 178 -17.12 -12.41 19.25
C LYS A 178 -17.28 -11.28 20.26
N GLU A 179 -16.69 -10.12 19.99
CA GLU A 179 -16.83 -8.96 20.89
C GLU A 179 -18.24 -8.36 20.90
N LEU A 180 -18.91 -8.28 19.75
CA LEU A 180 -20.30 -7.82 19.67
C LEU A 180 -21.26 -8.76 20.41
N ASP A 181 -21.05 -10.06 20.37
CA ASP A 181 -21.87 -11.03 21.11
C ASP A 181 -21.58 -11.03 22.60
N ASN A 182 -20.31 -10.86 23.00
CA ASN A 182 -19.95 -10.71 24.41
C ASN A 182 -20.59 -9.45 25.02
N ARG A 183 -20.55 -8.32 24.31
CA ARG A 183 -21.05 -7.02 24.82
C ARG A 183 -22.55 -6.85 24.70
N TYR A 184 -23.16 -7.46 23.68
CA TYR A 184 -24.58 -7.34 23.39
C TYR A 184 -25.22 -8.72 23.18
N PRO A 185 -25.22 -9.61 24.19
CA PRO A 185 -25.65 -11.00 24.03
C PRO A 185 -27.12 -11.17 23.66
N HIS A 186 -27.95 -10.14 23.91
CA HIS A 186 -29.39 -10.17 23.67
C HIS A 186 -29.81 -9.68 22.28
N ILE A 187 -28.89 -9.13 21.50
CA ILE A 187 -29.13 -8.66 20.13
C ILE A 187 -28.47 -9.67 19.19
N LYS A 188 -29.11 -10.03 18.07
CA LYS A 188 -28.50 -10.92 17.08
C LYS A 188 -27.44 -10.18 16.26
N LEU A 189 -26.39 -10.86 15.79
CA LEU A 189 -25.33 -10.23 14.99
C LEU A 189 -25.87 -9.52 13.74
N ASN A 190 -26.86 -10.09 13.07
CA ASN A 190 -27.48 -9.49 11.89
C ASN A 190 -28.25 -8.18 12.20
N ASP A 191 -28.64 -7.96 13.46
CA ASP A 191 -29.25 -6.70 13.91
C ASP A 191 -28.20 -5.69 14.42
N LYS A 192 -26.93 -6.10 14.55
CA LYS A 192 -25.79 -5.25 14.94
C LYS A 192 -24.95 -4.79 13.75
N ILE A 193 -24.94 -5.57 12.67
CA ILE A 193 -24.04 -5.37 11.53
C ILE A 193 -24.86 -5.22 10.25
N MET A 194 -24.66 -4.10 9.57
CA MET A 194 -25.22 -3.84 8.24
C MET A 194 -24.12 -3.86 7.19
N ILE A 195 -24.44 -4.39 6.02
CA ILE A 195 -23.60 -4.34 4.83
C ILE A 195 -24.37 -3.65 3.72
N ILE A 196 -23.81 -2.58 3.17
CA ILE A 196 -24.33 -1.89 1.99
C ILE A 196 -23.44 -2.29 0.81
N SER A 197 -23.97 -3.16 -0.06
CA SER A 197 -23.23 -3.73 -1.20
C SER A 197 -24.18 -4.05 -2.35
N SER A 198 -23.72 -3.91 -3.60
CA SER A 198 -24.49 -4.38 -4.76
C SER A 198 -24.48 -5.91 -4.91
N LYS A 199 -23.47 -6.58 -4.35
CA LYS A 199 -23.34 -8.04 -4.32
C LYS A 199 -23.83 -8.56 -2.98
N LYS A 200 -24.74 -9.55 -3.01
CA LYS A 200 -25.26 -10.19 -1.81
C LYS A 200 -24.10 -10.77 -1.00
N ASN A 201 -23.99 -10.32 0.24
CA ASN A 201 -23.09 -10.87 1.24
C ASN A 201 -23.73 -10.64 2.61
N ASP A 202 -24.29 -11.70 3.19
CA ASP A 202 -24.90 -11.70 4.52
C ASP A 202 -23.98 -12.36 5.56
N LEU A 203 -22.72 -12.64 5.19
CA LEU A 203 -21.71 -13.27 6.03
C LEU A 203 -22.19 -14.55 6.71
N GLY A 204 -22.90 -15.40 5.96
CA GLY A 204 -23.47 -16.64 6.48
C GLY A 204 -24.63 -16.40 7.43
N GLY A 205 -25.36 -15.29 7.27
CA GLY A 205 -26.47 -14.89 8.14
C GLY A 205 -26.08 -14.03 9.34
N ASN A 206 -24.81 -13.64 9.46
CA ASN A 206 -24.30 -12.82 10.58
C ASN A 206 -24.40 -11.31 10.34
N ALA A 207 -24.89 -10.88 9.18
CA ALA A 207 -25.07 -9.46 8.86
C ALA A 207 -26.33 -9.21 8.02
N THR A 208 -26.96 -8.05 8.22
CA THR A 208 -28.05 -7.59 7.36
C THR A 208 -27.50 -6.97 6.08
N HIS A 209 -27.83 -7.58 4.94
CA HIS A 209 -27.40 -7.10 3.62
C HIS A 209 -28.43 -6.14 2.99
N CYS A 210 -27.95 -4.96 2.60
CA CYS A 210 -28.68 -3.91 1.90
C CYS A 210 -28.08 -3.69 0.50
N LYS A 211 -28.90 -3.85 -0.54
CA LYS A 211 -28.44 -3.67 -1.94
C LYS A 211 -27.99 -2.24 -2.23
N ASP A 212 -28.64 -1.26 -1.61
CA ASP A 212 -28.42 0.15 -1.80
C ASP A 212 -28.73 0.95 -0.52
N ILE A 213 -28.42 2.26 -0.58
CA ILE A 213 -28.62 3.17 0.55
C ILE A 213 -30.10 3.34 0.91
N ASN A 214 -31.02 3.24 -0.05
CA ASN A 214 -32.46 3.33 0.22
C ASN A 214 -32.94 2.14 1.04
N ALA A 215 -32.45 0.93 0.75
CA ALA A 215 -32.74 -0.26 1.53
C ALA A 215 -32.18 -0.13 2.96
N ALA A 216 -30.96 0.39 3.11
CA ALA A 216 -30.36 0.66 4.41
C ALA A 216 -31.19 1.67 5.22
N TRP A 217 -31.59 2.79 4.61
CA TRP A 217 -32.38 3.83 5.27
C TRP A 217 -33.72 3.37 5.81
N LYS A 218 -34.39 2.44 5.12
CA LYS A 218 -35.66 1.85 5.61
C LYS A 218 -35.49 1.16 6.96
N LEU A 219 -34.29 0.64 7.24
CA LEU A 219 -33.95 -0.02 8.50
C LEU A 219 -33.46 1.01 9.53
N LEU A 220 -32.57 1.93 9.13
CA LEU A 220 -31.99 2.94 10.02
C LEU A 220 -33.02 3.92 10.61
N LYS A 221 -34.17 4.12 9.95
CA LYS A 221 -35.27 5.01 10.40
C LYS A 221 -36.31 4.35 11.33
N ARG A 222 -36.12 3.09 11.73
CA ARG A 222 -37.05 2.33 12.59
C ARG A 222 -36.40 1.98 13.93
N GLU A 223 -36.10 0.70 14.17
CA GLU A 223 -35.32 0.23 15.31
C GLU A 223 -33.87 0.07 14.87
N ASN A 224 -33.03 1.06 15.21
CA ASN A 224 -31.64 1.09 14.80
C ASN A 224 -30.72 0.52 15.89
N ASN A 225 -30.60 -0.81 15.92
CA ASN A 225 -29.68 -1.54 16.79
C ASN A 225 -28.28 -1.71 16.18
N PHE A 226 -28.06 -1.22 14.97
CA PHE A 226 -26.79 -1.36 14.28
C PHE A 226 -25.68 -0.62 15.02
N LYS A 227 -24.52 -1.28 15.12
CA LYS A 227 -23.28 -0.73 15.67
C LYS A 227 -22.22 -0.53 14.60
N ILE A 228 -22.29 -1.31 13.52
CA ILE A 228 -21.32 -1.27 12.43
C ILE A 228 -22.06 -1.29 11.10
N ILE A 229 -21.68 -0.38 10.20
CA ILE A 229 -22.14 -0.33 8.81
C ILE A 229 -20.92 -0.47 7.90
N PHE A 230 -20.82 -1.60 7.20
CA PHE A 230 -19.83 -1.80 6.15
C PHE A 230 -20.38 -1.29 4.82
N ILE A 231 -19.69 -0.35 4.21
CA ILE A 231 -20.01 0.18 2.88
C ILE A 231 -18.96 -0.35 1.90
N CYS A 232 -19.35 -1.35 1.10
CA CYS A 232 -18.50 -1.93 0.07
C CYS A 232 -18.49 -0.99 -1.15
N SER A 233 -17.37 -0.29 -1.36
CA SER A 233 -17.43 1.03 -2.00
C SER A 233 -16.64 1.19 -3.32
N ASN A 234 -17.21 2.07 -4.14
CA ASN A 234 -16.61 2.87 -5.23
C ASN A 234 -17.07 4.34 -4.99
N LYS A 235 -16.72 5.31 -5.86
CA LYS A 235 -17.08 6.75 -5.66
C LYS A 235 -18.51 7.01 -5.17
N ILE A 236 -19.49 6.30 -5.77
CA ILE A 236 -20.93 6.47 -5.48
C ILE A 236 -21.23 6.17 -4.00
N ARG A 237 -20.52 5.21 -3.41
CA ARG A 237 -20.77 4.71 -2.06
C ARG A 237 -20.16 5.58 -0.94
N ILE A 238 -19.18 6.43 -1.24
CA ILE A 238 -18.74 7.48 -0.29
C ILE A 238 -19.79 8.59 -0.20
N SER A 239 -20.52 8.87 -1.29
CA SER A 239 -21.69 9.76 -1.24
C SER A 239 -22.78 9.20 -0.33
N ASP A 240 -22.97 7.87 -0.31
CA ASP A 240 -23.91 7.23 0.62
C ASP A 240 -23.50 7.50 2.10
N ALA A 241 -22.20 7.47 2.43
CA ALA A 241 -21.72 7.80 3.77
C ALA A 241 -21.97 9.27 4.16
N LEU A 242 -21.81 10.20 3.21
CA LEU A 242 -22.18 11.60 3.39
C LEU A 242 -23.67 11.77 3.64
N GLU A 243 -24.51 11.13 2.84
CA GLU A 243 -25.96 11.14 3.02
C GLU A 243 -26.35 10.62 4.42
N ILE A 244 -25.74 9.52 4.87
CA ILE A 244 -25.92 9.00 6.24
C ILE A 244 -25.56 10.04 7.29
N SER A 245 -24.42 10.71 7.16
CA SER A 245 -23.97 11.71 8.13
C SER A 245 -24.89 12.93 8.21
N GLU A 246 -25.42 13.39 7.07
CA GLU A 246 -26.31 14.55 6.99
C GLU A 246 -27.70 14.23 7.55
N ASP A 247 -28.25 13.07 7.20
CA ASP A 247 -29.65 12.72 7.52
C ASP A 247 -29.84 12.18 8.94
N PHE A 248 -28.82 11.58 9.57
CA PHE A 248 -28.94 11.12 10.96
C PHE A 248 -29.31 12.27 11.92
N GLN A 249 -28.86 13.49 11.62
CA GLN A 249 -29.17 14.68 12.41
C GLN A 249 -30.65 15.10 12.29
N ASN A 250 -31.34 14.65 11.24
CA ASN A 250 -32.74 14.98 10.98
C ASN A 250 -33.71 13.94 11.57
N LEU A 251 -33.21 12.88 12.22
CA LEU A 251 -34.04 11.88 12.87
C LEU A 251 -34.49 12.33 14.27
N ASN A 252 -35.51 11.64 14.80
CA ASN A 252 -35.91 11.77 16.21
C ASN A 252 -34.71 11.52 17.13
N LEU A 253 -34.65 12.20 18.28
CA LEU A 253 -33.50 12.20 19.19
C LEU A 253 -33.02 10.79 19.60
N ASP A 254 -33.94 9.84 19.75
CA ASP A 254 -33.68 8.43 20.08
C ASP A 254 -33.02 7.64 18.93
N LEU A 255 -33.17 8.12 17.70
CA LEU A 255 -32.61 7.52 16.48
C LEU A 255 -31.40 8.26 15.93
N GLN A 256 -31.10 9.45 16.43
CA GLN A 256 -29.86 10.16 16.08
C GLN A 256 -28.67 9.30 16.49
N LYS A 257 -27.60 9.31 15.69
CA LYS A 257 -26.38 8.54 15.97
C LYS A 257 -25.16 9.41 15.76
N ASN A 258 -24.21 9.26 16.67
CA ASN A 258 -22.83 9.69 16.48
C ASN A 258 -22.14 8.72 15.51
N ILE A 259 -21.19 9.22 14.74
CA ILE A 259 -20.57 8.48 13.64
C ILE A 259 -19.05 8.52 13.79
N ARG A 260 -18.44 7.33 13.75
CA ARG A 260 -17.00 7.18 13.48
C ARG A 260 -16.81 6.62 12.08
N VAL A 261 -16.02 7.30 11.26
CA VAL A 261 -15.76 6.87 9.88
C VAL A 261 -14.37 6.27 9.81
N PHE A 262 -14.29 5.04 9.32
CA PHE A 262 -13.07 4.32 9.03
C PHE A 262 -13.01 4.09 7.52
N HIS A 263 -11.97 4.60 6.86
CA HIS A 263 -11.84 4.51 5.41
C HIS A 263 -10.57 3.75 5.04
N ASP A 264 -10.74 2.56 4.45
CA ASP A 264 -9.66 1.79 3.83
C ASP A 264 -9.25 2.47 2.51
N GLU A 265 -8.56 3.59 2.66
CA GLU A 265 -8.20 4.50 1.61
C GLU A 265 -7.00 3.96 0.83
N ALA A 266 -7.03 4.08 -0.50
CA ALA A 266 -5.82 3.89 -1.29
C ALA A 266 -5.64 4.98 -2.33
N HIS A 267 -4.41 5.08 -2.82
CA HIS A 267 -3.99 6.20 -3.68
C HIS A 267 -4.40 6.02 -5.13
N ASN A 268 -4.80 4.81 -5.54
CA ASN A 268 -5.34 4.58 -6.87
C ASN A 268 -6.46 3.53 -6.86
N LEU A 269 -7.24 3.55 -7.94
CA LEU A 269 -8.37 2.63 -8.15
C LEU A 269 -7.94 1.16 -8.25
N LYS A 270 -6.64 0.87 -8.46
CA LYS A 270 -6.08 -0.49 -8.49
C LYS A 270 -5.75 -1.02 -7.10
N GLU A 271 -5.43 -0.16 -6.14
CA GLU A 271 -5.08 -0.49 -4.75
C GLU A 271 -6.28 -0.44 -3.80
N GLY A 272 -7.23 0.48 -3.98
CA GLY A 272 -8.30 0.70 -3.01
C GLY A 272 -9.33 1.73 -3.46
N ILE A 273 -9.99 2.37 -2.49
CA ILE A 273 -10.95 3.43 -2.74
C ILE A 273 -10.21 4.78 -2.64
N PRO A 274 -10.21 5.60 -3.71
CA PRO A 274 -9.63 6.93 -3.65
C PRO A 274 -10.26 7.76 -2.54
N ALA A 275 -9.48 8.66 -1.95
CA ALA A 275 -9.94 9.53 -0.88
C ALA A 275 -11.24 10.29 -1.18
N PHE A 276 -11.46 10.73 -2.43
CA PHE A 276 -12.50 11.71 -2.79
C PHE A 276 -12.63 12.83 -1.75
N ARG A 277 -11.50 13.50 -1.47
CA ARG A 277 -11.32 14.48 -0.38
C ARG A 277 -12.48 15.47 -0.22
N HIS A 278 -13.07 15.94 -1.32
CA HIS A 278 -14.23 16.84 -1.32
C HIS A 278 -15.45 16.24 -0.61
N LEU A 279 -15.75 14.96 -0.79
CA LEU A 279 -16.83 14.29 -0.05
C LEU A 279 -16.46 14.09 1.41
N ILE A 280 -15.21 13.69 1.68
CA ILE A 280 -14.72 13.44 3.03
C ILE A 280 -14.74 14.71 3.90
N GLU A 281 -14.36 15.86 3.36
CA GLU A 281 -14.45 17.13 4.08
C GLU A 281 -15.90 17.47 4.45
N ASN A 282 -16.85 17.21 3.54
CA ASN A 282 -18.28 17.40 3.80
C ASN A 282 -18.83 16.38 4.82
N ILE A 283 -18.19 15.22 4.99
CA ILE A 283 -18.48 14.26 6.06
C ILE A 283 -17.90 14.78 7.39
N ILE A 284 -16.63 15.18 7.40
CA ILE A 284 -15.89 15.60 8.61
C ILE A 284 -16.57 16.80 9.29
N ILE A 285 -17.06 17.76 8.51
CA ILE A 285 -17.72 18.96 9.05
C ILE A 285 -19.02 18.66 9.80
N GLN A 286 -19.65 17.50 9.58
CA GLN A 286 -20.93 17.18 10.22
C GLN A 286 -20.80 17.05 11.75
N PRO A 287 -21.69 17.66 12.57
CA PRO A 287 -21.59 17.65 14.02
C PRO A 287 -21.59 16.26 14.65
N ASN A 288 -22.40 15.36 14.11
CA ASN A 288 -22.50 13.98 14.58
C ASN A 288 -21.31 13.09 14.15
N VAL A 289 -20.39 13.56 13.30
CA VAL A 289 -19.18 12.82 12.95
C VAL A 289 -18.10 13.12 13.99
N LEU A 290 -17.76 12.13 14.81
CA LEU A 290 -16.77 12.26 15.88
C LEU A 290 -15.34 12.20 15.35
N SER A 291 -15.10 11.35 14.35
CA SER A 291 -13.78 11.16 13.76
C SER A 291 -13.86 10.59 12.36
N TYR A 292 -12.91 11.02 11.53
CA TYR A 292 -12.59 10.37 10.26
C TYR A 292 -11.17 9.80 10.33
N THR A 293 -11.06 8.50 10.13
CA THR A 293 -9.82 7.75 10.21
C THR A 293 -9.47 7.23 8.81
N PRO A 294 -8.59 7.90 8.06
CA PRO A 294 -8.06 7.35 6.82
C PRO A 294 -7.02 6.28 7.16
N ILE A 295 -7.15 5.13 6.51
CA ILE A 295 -6.34 3.94 6.77
C ILE A 295 -5.72 3.49 5.45
N THR A 296 -4.52 3.97 5.15
CA THR A 296 -3.80 3.55 3.93
C THR A 296 -2.79 2.45 4.22
N ALA A 297 -2.59 1.57 3.25
CA ALA A 297 -1.49 0.61 3.27
C ALA A 297 -0.31 1.02 2.36
N SER A 298 -0.29 2.22 1.80
CA SER A 298 0.70 2.65 0.82
C SER A 298 1.54 3.79 1.36
N ASN A 299 2.78 3.87 0.86
CA ASN A 299 3.74 4.93 1.20
C ASN A 299 3.42 6.28 0.57
N ASN A 300 2.42 6.33 -0.32
CA ASN A 300 2.00 7.60 -0.87
C ASN A 300 1.34 8.46 0.23
N PRO A 301 1.52 9.78 0.18
CA PRO A 301 0.88 10.70 1.11
C PRO A 301 -0.65 10.54 1.15
N ILE A 302 -1.24 10.39 2.35
CA ILE A 302 -2.65 10.78 2.60
C ILE A 302 -2.74 12.33 2.54
N PHE A 303 -1.62 13.01 2.81
CA PHE A 303 -1.56 14.44 2.86
C PHE A 303 -1.60 15.09 1.47
N ASP A 304 -2.17 16.28 1.42
CA ASP A 304 -2.26 17.19 0.28
C ASP A 304 -1.85 18.57 0.79
N GLU A 305 -0.62 18.97 0.47
CA GLU A 305 -0.04 20.23 0.98
C GLU A 305 -0.75 21.47 0.43
N GLU A 306 -1.46 21.35 -0.70
CA GLU A 306 -2.29 22.43 -1.26
C GLU A 306 -3.60 22.59 -0.49
N ASN A 307 -4.03 21.55 0.23
CA ASN A 307 -5.27 21.56 1.00
C ASN A 307 -4.99 21.73 2.51
N PRO A 308 -5.46 22.84 3.13
CA PRO A 308 -5.11 23.17 4.51
C PRO A 308 -5.51 22.13 5.54
N LEU A 309 -6.58 21.36 5.26
CA LEU A 309 -7.04 20.29 6.15
C LEU A 309 -6.13 19.05 6.10
N TRP A 310 -5.49 18.82 4.96
CA TRP A 310 -4.76 17.59 4.67
C TRP A 310 -3.25 17.81 4.63
N GLN A 311 -2.72 18.91 5.16
CA GLN A 311 -1.28 19.07 5.29
C GLN A 311 -0.68 17.96 6.15
N LYS A 312 0.56 17.55 5.85
CA LYS A 312 1.22 16.44 6.57
C LYS A 312 1.19 16.68 8.08
N ALA A 313 1.57 17.87 8.53
CA ALA A 313 1.57 18.23 9.94
C ALA A 313 0.18 18.10 10.58
N ASN A 314 -0.90 18.49 9.90
CA ASN A 314 -2.25 18.44 10.46
C ASN A 314 -2.78 17.02 10.59
N VAL A 315 -2.48 16.15 9.62
CA VAL A 315 -2.90 14.75 9.64
C VAL A 315 -2.04 13.92 10.61
N GLU A 316 -0.75 14.26 10.77
CA GLU A 316 0.18 13.61 11.72
C GLU A 316 -0.02 14.09 13.17
N ASN A 317 -0.34 15.37 13.41
CA ASN A 317 -0.49 15.92 14.76
C ASN A 317 -1.62 15.27 15.56
N TRP A 318 -2.65 14.81 14.86
CA TRP A 318 -3.80 14.10 15.44
C TRP A 318 -3.83 12.63 15.02
N ALA A 319 -2.73 12.14 14.43
CA ALA A 319 -2.60 10.73 14.11
C ALA A 319 -2.70 9.91 15.39
N LEU A 320 -3.35 8.76 15.27
CA LEU A 320 -3.37 7.82 16.37
C LEU A 320 -1.99 7.19 16.45
N ASP A 321 -1.30 7.40 17.57
CA ASP A 321 -0.05 6.72 17.86
C ASP A 321 -0.31 5.22 18.07
N TYR A 322 -0.23 4.48 16.96
CA TYR A 322 -0.33 3.01 16.97
C TYR A 322 1.02 2.35 17.31
N THR A 323 2.10 3.12 17.50
CA THR A 323 3.37 2.58 18.01
C THR A 323 3.23 2.16 19.47
N ASN A 324 2.22 2.68 20.19
CA ASN A 324 1.79 2.12 21.47
C ASN A 324 1.20 0.70 21.36
N PHE A 325 0.74 0.30 20.17
CA PHE A 325 0.20 -1.03 19.89
C PHE A 325 1.29 -2.02 19.44
N ASP A 326 2.32 -1.52 18.75
CA ASP A 326 3.54 -2.25 18.42
C ASP A 326 4.75 -1.50 18.98
N LYS A 327 4.96 -1.61 20.29
CA LYS A 327 6.16 -1.08 20.98
C LYS A 327 7.40 -1.90 20.66
N THR A 328 7.26 -2.93 19.85
CA THR A 328 8.28 -3.92 19.59
C THR A 328 9.14 -3.47 18.43
N LYS A 329 10.06 -2.55 18.75
CA LYS A 329 11.20 -2.24 17.88
C LYS A 329 11.93 -3.51 17.48
N SER A 330 12.63 -3.46 16.36
CA SER A 330 13.46 -4.59 15.90
C SER A 330 14.49 -5.03 16.95
N THR A 331 14.95 -4.08 17.76
CA THR A 331 15.92 -4.27 18.86
C THR A 331 15.29 -4.79 20.16
N ASN A 332 13.97 -4.94 20.24
CA ASN A 332 13.30 -5.36 21.48
C ASN A 332 13.65 -6.84 21.82
N PRO A 333 14.04 -7.15 23.06
CA PRO A 333 14.36 -8.52 23.47
C PRO A 333 13.15 -9.48 23.43
N HIS A 334 11.92 -8.96 23.48
CA HIS A 334 10.68 -9.75 23.41
C HIS A 334 10.21 -10.04 21.98
N PHE A 335 10.93 -9.55 20.96
CA PHE A 335 10.55 -9.65 19.56
C PHE A 335 11.70 -10.13 18.70
N SER A 336 11.43 -11.07 17.80
CA SER A 336 12.40 -11.53 16.82
C SER A 336 12.15 -10.82 15.50
N SER A 337 13.08 -9.97 15.05
CA SER A 337 12.95 -9.14 13.84
C SER A 337 13.75 -9.68 12.64
N CYS A 338 13.64 -9.06 11.46
CA CYS A 338 14.42 -9.45 10.29
C CYS A 338 15.92 -9.25 10.54
N ASN A 339 16.28 -8.22 11.30
CA ASN A 339 17.65 -7.90 11.71
C ASN A 339 18.32 -9.06 12.49
N LYS A 340 17.55 -9.88 13.23
CA LYS A 340 18.06 -11.05 13.97
C LYS A 340 18.25 -12.31 13.11
N ALA A 341 17.87 -12.28 11.83
CA ALA A 341 18.06 -13.42 10.93
C ALA A 341 19.50 -13.50 10.40
N ILE A 342 19.97 -14.73 10.18
CA ILE A 342 21.18 -15.01 9.39
C ILE A 342 20.88 -14.64 7.94
N ARG A 343 21.66 -13.73 7.37
CA ARG A 343 21.43 -13.18 6.03
C ARG A 343 22.35 -13.85 5.03
N ILE A 344 21.77 -14.41 3.98
CA ILE A 344 22.55 -15.08 2.94
C ILE A 344 22.09 -14.54 1.60
N SER A 345 22.96 -13.75 0.95
CA SER A 345 22.64 -13.22 -0.37
C SER A 345 22.82 -14.28 -1.46
N LEU A 346 21.94 -14.30 -2.47
CA LEU A 346 22.10 -15.18 -3.63
C LEU A 346 23.40 -14.89 -4.38
N GLU A 347 23.86 -13.64 -4.38
CA GLU A 347 25.14 -13.23 -4.96
C GLU A 347 26.32 -13.89 -4.23
N THR A 348 26.24 -14.05 -2.91
CA THR A 348 27.23 -14.82 -2.14
C THR A 348 27.17 -16.31 -2.49
N LEU A 349 25.97 -16.88 -2.59
CA LEU A 349 25.79 -18.30 -2.91
C LEU A 349 26.24 -18.64 -4.33
N LYS A 350 26.05 -17.74 -5.31
CA LYS A 350 26.51 -17.91 -6.69
C LYS A 350 28.03 -18.05 -6.82
N ASN A 351 28.80 -17.58 -5.83
CA ASN A 351 30.26 -17.76 -5.78
C ASN A 351 30.67 -19.12 -5.20
N ASN A 352 29.74 -19.91 -4.67
CA ASN A 352 30.01 -21.25 -4.15
C ASN A 352 30.26 -22.22 -5.32
N PRO A 353 31.34 -23.03 -5.30
CA PRO A 353 31.63 -23.96 -6.39
C PRO A 353 30.57 -25.06 -6.57
N LYS A 354 29.69 -25.27 -5.59
CA LYS A 354 28.55 -26.19 -5.68
C LYS A 354 27.28 -25.53 -6.24
N TRP A 355 27.31 -24.22 -6.52
CA TRP A 355 26.20 -23.56 -7.22
C TRP A 355 26.15 -24.05 -8.66
N LEU A 356 24.97 -24.50 -9.10
CA LEU A 356 24.77 -25.06 -10.42
C LEU A 356 23.94 -24.10 -11.29
N ASP A 357 24.33 -23.97 -12.56
CA ASP A 357 23.41 -23.48 -13.59
C ASP A 357 22.73 -24.68 -14.22
N TYR A 358 21.40 -24.77 -14.07
CA TYR A 358 20.63 -25.90 -14.57
C TYR A 358 20.27 -25.75 -16.05
N ASP A 359 20.60 -24.62 -16.69
CA ASP A 359 20.27 -24.27 -18.09
C ASP A 359 18.79 -24.52 -18.44
N ILE A 360 17.88 -24.30 -17.48
CA ILE A 360 16.44 -24.52 -17.68
C ILE A 360 15.90 -23.38 -18.54
N LYS A 361 15.68 -23.67 -19.83
CA LYS A 361 15.11 -22.72 -20.80
C LYS A 361 13.60 -22.84 -20.96
N LYS A 362 13.00 -23.93 -20.50
CA LYS A 362 11.54 -24.17 -20.53
C LYS A 362 11.14 -25.11 -19.39
N ILE A 363 10.00 -24.85 -18.75
CA ILE A 363 9.37 -25.77 -17.78
C ILE A 363 8.93 -27.06 -18.50
N PRO A 364 9.00 -28.26 -17.90
CA PRO A 364 8.54 -29.49 -18.54
C PRO A 364 7.08 -29.42 -19.02
N LYS A 365 6.79 -30.04 -20.17
CA LYS A 365 5.46 -30.05 -20.80
C LYS A 365 4.39 -30.63 -19.87
N ASP A 366 4.69 -31.73 -19.18
CA ASP A 366 3.76 -32.38 -18.26
C ASP A 366 3.39 -31.49 -17.08
N THR A 367 4.38 -30.76 -16.52
CA THR A 367 4.17 -29.77 -15.47
C THR A 367 3.23 -28.65 -15.95
N PHE A 368 3.44 -28.14 -17.17
CA PHE A 368 2.56 -27.12 -17.77
C PHE A 368 1.12 -27.65 -17.95
N ILE A 369 0.97 -28.86 -18.50
CA ILE A 369 -0.34 -29.47 -18.73
C ILE A 369 -1.09 -29.66 -17.40
N LYS A 370 -0.43 -30.13 -16.34
CA LYS A 370 -1.06 -30.28 -15.02
C LYS A 370 -1.62 -28.96 -14.48
N VAL A 371 -0.85 -27.87 -14.59
CA VAL A 371 -1.25 -26.53 -14.10
C VAL A 371 -2.43 -25.98 -14.91
N HIS A 372 -2.45 -26.19 -16.22
CA HIS A 372 -3.46 -25.64 -17.13
C HIS A 372 -4.51 -26.65 -17.60
N GLN A 373 -4.61 -27.80 -16.93
CA GLN A 373 -5.42 -28.94 -17.39
C GLN A 373 -6.88 -28.56 -17.66
N LYS A 374 -7.48 -27.76 -16.77
CA LYS A 374 -8.87 -27.30 -16.91
C LYS A 374 -9.06 -26.41 -18.14
N GLU A 375 -8.16 -25.44 -18.35
CA GLU A 375 -8.18 -24.54 -19.50
C GLU A 375 -7.99 -25.32 -20.81
N ILE A 376 -7.04 -26.26 -20.82
CA ILE A 376 -6.77 -27.13 -21.95
C ILE A 376 -8.00 -27.99 -22.25
N ASN A 377 -8.63 -28.60 -21.24
CA ASN A 377 -9.84 -29.41 -21.43
C ASN A 377 -11.03 -28.60 -21.97
N THR A 378 -11.23 -27.37 -21.47
CA THR A 378 -12.26 -26.45 -22.00
C THR A 378 -11.96 -26.07 -23.45
N PHE A 379 -10.69 -25.83 -23.78
CA PHE A 379 -10.27 -25.54 -25.14
C PHE A 379 -10.49 -26.73 -26.07
N ILE A 380 -10.13 -27.95 -25.66
CA ILE A 380 -10.41 -29.21 -26.36
C ILE A 380 -11.92 -29.38 -26.59
N GLY A 381 -12.74 -29.13 -25.57
CA GLY A 381 -14.19 -29.19 -25.68
C GLY A 381 -14.74 -28.25 -26.76
N THR A 382 -14.18 -27.04 -26.85
CA THR A 382 -14.51 -26.08 -27.91
C THR A 382 -14.08 -26.59 -29.29
N LEU A 383 -12.85 -27.10 -29.42
CA LEU A 383 -12.31 -27.57 -30.71
C LEU A 383 -13.11 -28.76 -31.25
N LYS A 384 -13.63 -29.64 -30.40
CA LYS A 384 -14.50 -30.75 -30.80
C LYS A 384 -15.83 -30.32 -31.43
N THR A 385 -16.19 -29.04 -31.35
CA THR A 385 -17.39 -28.48 -32.00
C THR A 385 -17.12 -27.90 -33.39
N TYR A 386 -15.84 -27.84 -33.80
CA TYR A 386 -15.43 -27.26 -35.07
C TYR A 386 -15.36 -28.34 -36.15
N ASP A 387 -15.79 -27.99 -37.36
CA ASP A 387 -15.55 -28.78 -38.56
C ASP A 387 -14.07 -28.68 -39.00
N LEU A 388 -13.70 -29.52 -39.96
CA LEU A 388 -12.34 -29.61 -40.51
C LEU A 388 -11.79 -28.26 -41.02
N ASP A 389 -12.61 -27.46 -41.69
CA ASP A 389 -12.22 -26.15 -42.22
C ASP A 389 -11.90 -25.16 -41.08
N ASN A 390 -12.72 -25.14 -40.03
CA ASN A 390 -12.49 -24.32 -38.86
C ASN A 390 -11.26 -24.77 -38.08
N LEU A 391 -11.04 -26.08 -37.91
CA LEU A 391 -9.83 -26.62 -37.26
C LEU A 391 -8.57 -26.23 -38.04
N THR A 392 -8.58 -26.38 -39.36
CA THR A 392 -7.47 -25.97 -40.24
C THR A 392 -7.14 -24.49 -40.08
N ARG A 393 -8.16 -23.63 -40.02
CA ARG A 393 -8.00 -22.19 -39.77
C ARG A 393 -7.41 -21.90 -38.39
N VAL A 394 -7.78 -22.66 -37.37
CA VAL A 394 -7.20 -22.53 -36.02
C VAL A 394 -5.74 -22.97 -35.99
N VAL A 395 -5.36 -24.08 -36.65
CA VAL A 395 -3.96 -24.52 -36.79
C VAL A 395 -3.12 -23.41 -37.41
N LYS A 396 -3.53 -22.89 -38.58
CA LYS A 396 -2.84 -21.81 -39.29
C LYS A 396 -2.64 -20.59 -38.37
N LYS A 397 -3.67 -20.20 -37.63
CA LYS A 397 -3.58 -19.09 -36.66
C LYS A 397 -2.63 -19.38 -35.50
N GLN A 398 -2.62 -20.59 -34.95
CA GLN A 398 -1.68 -20.93 -33.87
C GLN A 398 -0.22 -20.91 -34.36
N ILE A 399 0.03 -21.43 -35.57
CA ILE A 399 1.34 -21.39 -36.22
C ILE A 399 1.79 -19.95 -36.52
N GLU A 400 0.87 -19.12 -37.03
CA GLU A 400 1.14 -17.69 -37.28
C GLU A 400 1.57 -17.01 -35.97
N LEU A 401 0.82 -17.20 -34.89
CA LEU A 401 1.16 -16.65 -33.58
C LEU A 401 2.50 -17.19 -33.06
N PHE A 402 2.75 -18.49 -33.20
CA PHE A 402 4.01 -19.12 -32.80
C PHE A 402 5.22 -18.50 -33.53
N THR A 403 5.06 -18.22 -34.82
CA THR A 403 6.10 -17.62 -35.67
C THR A 403 6.30 -16.13 -35.35
N LEU A 404 5.22 -15.38 -35.13
CA LEU A 404 5.28 -13.97 -34.73
C LEU A 404 6.01 -13.77 -33.40
N ASP A 405 5.80 -14.69 -32.46
CA ASP A 405 6.48 -14.71 -31.17
C ASP A 405 7.94 -15.22 -31.27
N LYS A 406 8.43 -15.55 -32.47
CA LYS A 406 9.80 -16.03 -32.74
C LYS A 406 10.23 -17.22 -31.88
N ILE A 407 9.28 -18.09 -31.54
CA ILE A 407 9.54 -19.26 -30.71
C ILE A 407 10.19 -20.36 -31.56
N SER A 408 11.24 -21.00 -31.03
CA SER A 408 11.81 -22.21 -31.59
C SER A 408 11.43 -23.44 -30.77
N THR A 409 11.19 -24.57 -31.43
CA THR A 409 10.92 -25.86 -30.79
C THR A 409 11.49 -27.00 -31.62
N ASN A 410 11.86 -28.08 -30.93
CA ASN A 410 12.24 -29.36 -31.54
C ASN A 410 11.10 -30.39 -31.45
N ASP A 411 9.98 -30.03 -30.82
CA ASP A 411 8.86 -30.96 -30.57
C ASP A 411 8.03 -31.21 -31.85
N PHE A 412 8.10 -30.30 -32.83
CA PHE A 412 7.40 -30.41 -34.11
C PHE A 412 8.01 -29.53 -35.19
N ASP A 413 7.79 -29.89 -36.46
CA ASP A 413 8.18 -29.11 -37.64
C ASP A 413 6.98 -28.32 -38.19
N VAL A 414 7.06 -26.99 -38.10
CA VAL A 414 6.02 -26.07 -38.57
C VAL A 414 5.80 -26.19 -40.09
N ILE A 415 6.86 -26.38 -40.87
CA ILE A 415 6.77 -26.50 -42.33
C ILE A 415 6.09 -27.81 -42.69
N ASP A 416 6.43 -28.90 -42.00
CA ASP A 416 5.79 -30.20 -42.21
C ASP A 416 4.30 -30.16 -41.91
N ILE A 417 3.90 -29.57 -40.78
CA ILE A 417 2.48 -29.39 -40.43
C ILE A 417 1.74 -28.61 -41.52
N LEU A 418 2.32 -27.51 -42.01
CA LEU A 418 1.68 -26.68 -43.04
C LEU A 418 1.56 -27.40 -44.38
N ASN A 419 2.58 -28.18 -44.77
CA ASN A 419 2.60 -28.89 -46.05
C ASN A 419 1.69 -30.13 -46.07
N ASN A 420 1.38 -30.70 -44.91
CA ASN A 420 0.55 -31.92 -44.80
C ASN A 420 -0.85 -31.65 -44.22
N MET A 421 -1.28 -30.38 -44.09
CA MET A 421 -2.57 -30.02 -43.47
C MET A 421 -3.77 -30.79 -44.04
N ASP A 422 -3.83 -30.97 -45.35
CA ASP A 422 -4.96 -31.63 -46.03
C ASP A 422 -5.02 -33.15 -45.78
N ARG A 423 -4.01 -33.73 -45.13
CA ARG A 423 -3.90 -35.16 -44.82
C ARG A 423 -4.32 -35.51 -43.40
N TYR A 424 -4.40 -34.53 -42.50
CA TYR A 424 -4.74 -34.77 -41.10
C TYR A 424 -6.24 -34.92 -40.92
N SER A 425 -6.63 -35.92 -40.13
CA SER A 425 -7.97 -36.06 -39.59
C SER A 425 -8.30 -34.95 -38.58
N GLU A 426 -9.59 -34.78 -38.26
CA GLU A 426 -10.01 -33.82 -37.22
C GLU A 426 -9.32 -34.07 -35.87
N GLY A 427 -9.13 -35.35 -35.51
CA GLY A 427 -8.42 -35.73 -34.28
C GLY A 427 -6.96 -35.29 -34.29
N GLU A 428 -6.25 -35.55 -35.38
CA GLU A 428 -4.84 -35.14 -35.54
C GLU A 428 -4.69 -33.62 -35.54
N LEU A 429 -5.60 -32.88 -36.21
CA LEU A 429 -5.60 -31.41 -36.18
C LEU A 429 -5.81 -30.88 -34.76
N ILE A 430 -6.72 -31.48 -33.98
CA ILE A 430 -6.93 -31.10 -32.58
C ILE A 430 -5.64 -31.32 -31.76
N GLU A 431 -4.98 -32.46 -31.92
CA GLU A 431 -3.70 -32.76 -31.25
C GLU A 431 -2.60 -31.75 -31.62
N ILE A 432 -2.49 -31.41 -32.92
CA ILE A 432 -1.57 -30.40 -33.42
C ILE A 432 -1.87 -29.03 -32.79
N ILE A 433 -3.14 -28.60 -32.77
CA ILE A 433 -3.55 -27.33 -32.16
C ILE A 433 -3.12 -27.27 -30.69
N ILE A 434 -3.38 -28.34 -29.93
CA ILE A 434 -3.03 -28.42 -28.51
C ILE A 434 -1.52 -28.37 -28.35
N MET A 435 -0.78 -29.16 -29.13
CA MET A 435 0.68 -29.21 -29.07
C MET A 435 1.32 -27.84 -29.33
N VAL A 436 0.93 -27.17 -30.42
CA VAL A 436 1.44 -25.83 -30.77
C VAL A 436 1.05 -24.81 -29.70
N ASN A 437 -0.20 -24.85 -29.22
CA ASN A 437 -0.68 -23.92 -28.21
C ASN A 437 0.05 -24.08 -26.87
N VAL A 438 0.22 -25.33 -26.41
CA VAL A 438 0.95 -25.67 -25.18
C VAL A 438 2.39 -25.20 -25.31
N GLU A 439 3.08 -25.51 -26.41
CA GLU A 439 4.48 -25.14 -26.58
C GLU A 439 4.70 -23.63 -26.62
N ARG A 440 3.80 -22.93 -27.32
CA ARG A 440 3.77 -21.47 -27.36
C ARG A 440 3.61 -20.89 -25.96
N ARG A 441 2.55 -21.26 -25.26
CA ARG A 441 2.24 -20.72 -23.92
C ARG A 441 3.32 -21.04 -22.90
N ARG A 442 3.83 -22.27 -22.92
CA ARG A 442 4.93 -22.73 -22.06
C ARG A 442 6.18 -21.87 -22.23
N THR A 443 6.53 -21.51 -23.47
CA THR A 443 7.68 -20.64 -23.75
C THR A 443 7.40 -19.20 -23.32
N LEU A 444 6.24 -18.64 -23.67
CA LEU A 444 5.88 -17.27 -23.31
C LEU A 444 5.85 -17.08 -21.79
N GLU A 445 5.11 -17.94 -21.07
CA GLU A 445 4.93 -17.91 -19.61
C GLU A 445 6.24 -18.04 -18.83
N PHE A 446 7.26 -18.66 -19.43
CA PHE A 446 8.56 -18.89 -18.80
C PHE A 446 9.69 -17.95 -19.25
N CYS A 447 9.64 -17.38 -20.46
CA CYS A 447 10.76 -16.58 -20.98
C CYS A 447 10.42 -15.10 -21.24
N GLU A 448 9.16 -14.76 -21.55
CA GLU A 448 8.87 -13.44 -22.14
C GLU A 448 8.07 -12.48 -21.26
N PHE A 449 7.37 -12.98 -20.22
CA PHE A 449 6.49 -12.10 -19.45
C PHE A 449 7.20 -11.23 -18.41
N MET A 450 8.39 -11.58 -17.90
CA MET A 450 9.26 -10.60 -17.25
C MET A 450 10.45 -10.28 -18.13
N LYS A 451 10.77 -8.98 -18.22
CA LYS A 451 11.95 -8.51 -18.94
C LYS A 451 13.22 -9.11 -18.33
N HIS A 452 14.20 -9.43 -19.18
CA HIS A 452 15.56 -9.86 -18.81
C HIS A 452 15.65 -11.25 -18.15
N ASP A 453 14.92 -12.25 -18.66
CA ASP A 453 15.06 -13.66 -18.28
C ASP A 453 14.87 -13.94 -16.78
N LYS A 454 14.03 -13.12 -16.12
CA LYS A 454 13.88 -13.14 -14.67
C LYS A 454 13.20 -14.43 -14.17
N GLU A 455 12.27 -15.02 -14.93
CA GLU A 455 11.71 -16.33 -14.60
C GLU A 455 12.75 -17.46 -14.63
N ILE A 456 13.65 -17.45 -15.62
CA ILE A 456 14.77 -18.40 -15.74
C ILE A 456 15.69 -18.24 -14.52
N GLU A 457 16.06 -17.00 -14.21
CA GLU A 457 16.85 -16.70 -13.01
C GLU A 457 16.17 -17.21 -11.74
N ALA A 458 14.86 -16.99 -11.58
CA ALA A 458 14.11 -17.49 -10.43
C ALA A 458 14.14 -19.01 -10.34
N VAL A 459 13.91 -19.74 -11.43
CA VAL A 459 13.97 -21.21 -11.40
C VAL A 459 15.36 -21.70 -11.02
N ASN A 460 16.41 -21.17 -11.64
CA ASN A 460 17.78 -21.51 -11.30
C ASN A 460 18.10 -21.22 -9.83
N ASN A 461 17.72 -20.04 -9.33
CA ASN A 461 17.87 -19.69 -7.92
C ASN A 461 17.08 -20.65 -7.02
N GLY A 462 15.85 -21.01 -7.41
CA GLY A 462 14.96 -21.90 -6.66
C GLY A 462 15.52 -23.32 -6.54
N LEU A 463 16.01 -23.90 -7.63
CA LEU A 463 16.64 -25.23 -7.62
C LEU A 463 17.87 -25.28 -6.72
N ASN A 464 18.72 -24.25 -6.77
CA ASN A 464 19.86 -24.11 -5.85
C ASN A 464 19.39 -23.94 -4.39
N CYS A 465 18.34 -23.15 -4.15
CA CYS A 465 17.77 -22.99 -2.80
C CYS A 465 17.15 -24.29 -2.25
N LEU A 466 16.73 -25.24 -3.10
CA LEU A 466 16.33 -26.57 -2.64
C LEU A 466 17.54 -27.49 -2.32
N ASN A 467 18.77 -27.08 -2.66
CA ASN A 467 20.04 -27.76 -2.36
C ASN A 467 20.87 -27.03 -1.29
N MET A 468 20.22 -26.28 -0.39
CA MET A 468 20.94 -25.47 0.60
C MET A 468 21.82 -26.29 1.56
N ASN A 469 21.48 -27.55 1.85
CA ASN A 469 22.33 -28.41 2.68
C ASN A 469 23.73 -28.58 2.07
N GLU A 470 23.80 -28.81 0.76
CA GLU A 470 25.06 -28.99 0.04
C GLU A 470 25.83 -27.67 -0.08
N LEU A 471 25.12 -26.58 -0.41
CA LEU A 471 25.70 -25.25 -0.61
C LEU A 471 26.30 -24.70 0.69
N LEU A 472 25.60 -24.85 1.81
CA LEU A 472 26.03 -24.30 3.09
C LEU A 472 26.95 -25.24 3.87
N GLY A 473 26.98 -26.53 3.53
CA GLY A 473 27.79 -27.53 4.24
C GLY A 473 27.26 -27.89 5.63
N PHE A 474 25.97 -27.63 5.91
CA PHE A 474 25.27 -28.05 7.12
C PHE A 474 23.79 -28.31 6.82
N ASP A 475 23.10 -29.01 7.73
CA ASP A 475 21.70 -29.42 7.58
C ASP A 475 20.71 -28.26 7.75
N TYR A 476 20.64 -27.39 6.74
CA TYR A 476 19.66 -26.32 6.66
C TYR A 476 18.23 -26.86 6.69
N TYR A 477 17.92 -27.84 5.83
CA TYR A 477 16.74 -28.71 5.87
C TYR A 477 17.07 -29.95 6.69
N THR A 478 16.59 -30.00 7.92
CA THR A 478 16.95 -31.06 8.86
C THR A 478 15.99 -32.25 8.77
N ASN A 479 16.54 -33.45 8.53
CA ASN A 479 15.76 -34.68 8.47
C ASN A 479 15.04 -34.96 9.79
N ASN A 480 13.80 -35.44 9.68
CA ASN A 480 12.97 -35.81 10.82
C ASN A 480 12.65 -34.67 11.82
N VAL A 481 12.84 -33.41 11.42
CA VAL A 481 12.54 -32.24 12.26
C VAL A 481 11.51 -31.36 11.56
N PHE A 482 10.42 -31.05 12.24
CA PHE A 482 9.44 -30.08 11.75
C PHE A 482 10.03 -28.67 11.80
N ASN A 483 10.22 -28.08 10.63
CA ASN A 483 10.60 -26.68 10.46
C ASN A 483 9.85 -26.13 9.24
N ILE A 484 9.36 -24.90 9.34
CA ILE A 484 8.67 -24.25 8.23
C ILE A 484 9.66 -23.39 7.45
N TYR A 485 9.69 -23.59 6.13
CA TYR A 485 10.48 -22.80 5.19
C TYR A 485 9.54 -22.19 4.16
N ILE A 486 9.76 -20.95 3.79
CA ILE A 486 9.03 -20.25 2.74
C ILE A 486 9.98 -20.05 1.56
N LEU A 487 9.54 -20.43 0.37
CA LEU A 487 10.22 -20.15 -0.89
C LEU A 487 9.24 -19.40 -1.81
N SER A 488 9.49 -18.11 -1.95
CA SER A 488 8.60 -17.22 -2.67
C SER A 488 9.02 -17.06 -4.12
N THR A 489 8.10 -17.36 -5.03
CA THR A 489 8.30 -17.38 -6.48
C THR A 489 7.70 -16.16 -7.16
N PRO A 490 8.16 -15.81 -8.38
CA PRO A 490 7.42 -14.90 -9.26
C PRO A 490 5.98 -15.35 -9.45
N ASN A 491 5.07 -14.42 -9.80
CA ASN A 491 3.64 -14.71 -9.95
C ASN A 491 3.33 -15.53 -11.22
N ARG A 492 3.81 -16.78 -11.23
CA ARG A 492 3.75 -17.75 -12.34
C ARG A 492 3.51 -19.14 -11.78
N ARG A 493 2.32 -19.68 -12.00
CA ARG A 493 1.91 -20.98 -11.46
C ARG A 493 2.84 -22.11 -11.87
N ILE A 494 3.32 -22.09 -13.10
CA ILE A 494 4.21 -23.11 -13.67
C ILE A 494 5.57 -23.15 -12.96
N VAL A 495 6.11 -22.00 -12.55
CA VAL A 495 7.39 -21.91 -11.81
C VAL A 495 7.22 -22.49 -10.42
N THR A 496 6.16 -22.09 -9.71
CA THR A 496 5.84 -22.62 -8.38
C THR A 496 5.63 -24.12 -8.41
N ARG A 497 4.82 -24.60 -9.37
CA ARG A 497 4.56 -26.02 -9.56
C ARG A 497 5.86 -26.79 -9.78
N TYR A 498 6.68 -26.34 -10.71
CA TYR A 498 7.94 -27.01 -11.06
C TYR A 498 8.85 -27.13 -9.84
N LEU A 499 9.02 -26.05 -9.07
CA LEU A 499 9.82 -26.08 -7.84
C LEU A 499 9.21 -26.99 -6.77
N CYS A 500 7.89 -27.14 -6.69
CA CYS A 500 7.26 -28.13 -5.80
C CYS A 500 7.60 -29.56 -6.22
N GLU A 501 7.52 -29.87 -7.51
CA GLU A 501 7.86 -31.19 -8.06
C GLU A 501 9.34 -31.52 -7.86
N GLU A 502 10.24 -30.54 -7.88
CA GLU A 502 11.66 -30.72 -7.58
C GLU A 502 11.95 -30.81 -6.08
N ALA A 503 11.18 -30.12 -5.24
CA ALA A 503 11.34 -30.16 -3.78
C ALA A 503 11.02 -31.53 -3.19
N ILE A 504 9.96 -32.19 -3.66
CA ILE A 504 9.58 -33.53 -3.14
C ILE A 504 10.57 -34.65 -3.50
N LYS A 505 11.47 -34.40 -4.46
CA LYS A 505 12.51 -35.35 -4.86
C LYS A 505 13.74 -35.30 -3.94
N LYS A 506 13.81 -34.36 -3.02
CA LYS A 506 14.98 -34.17 -2.15
C LYS A 506 15.06 -35.26 -1.09
N ASP A 507 16.28 -35.63 -0.75
CA ASP A 507 16.63 -36.70 0.20
C ASP A 507 16.13 -36.43 1.62
N PHE A 508 15.94 -35.16 1.97
CA PHE A 508 15.36 -34.76 3.25
C PHE A 508 13.84 -34.96 3.35
N ASN A 509 13.21 -35.54 2.32
CA ASN A 509 11.82 -35.97 2.28
C ASN A 509 10.84 -34.92 2.83
N PRO A 510 10.72 -33.73 2.21
CA PRO A 510 9.88 -32.66 2.73
C PRO A 510 8.39 -32.93 2.54
N ILE A 511 7.57 -32.26 3.35
CA ILE A 511 6.18 -31.97 3.00
C ILE A 511 6.15 -30.60 2.31
N VAL A 512 5.61 -30.53 1.10
CA VAL A 512 5.62 -29.32 0.28
C VAL A 512 4.19 -28.80 0.14
N LEU A 513 3.93 -27.57 0.58
CA LEU A 513 2.68 -26.87 0.32
C LEU A 513 2.87 -25.87 -0.82
N GLY A 514 2.37 -26.25 -1.99
CA GLY A 514 2.29 -25.41 -3.16
C GLY A 514 1.08 -24.48 -3.15
N ILE A 515 1.30 -23.19 -3.40
CA ILE A 515 0.22 -22.18 -3.46
C ILE A 515 0.21 -21.54 -4.86
N TYR A 516 -0.47 -22.19 -5.82
CA TYR A 516 -0.43 -21.80 -7.23
C TYR A 516 -1.69 -22.17 -8.05
N GLY A 517 -2.91 -21.99 -7.53
CA GLY A 517 -4.16 -22.24 -8.27
C GLY A 517 -4.97 -21.03 -8.72
N CYS A 518 -6.16 -21.28 -9.28
CA CYS A 518 -7.27 -20.32 -9.39
C CYS A 518 -8.06 -20.27 -8.07
N GLU A 519 -8.98 -19.30 -7.93
CA GLU A 519 -10.03 -19.37 -6.91
C GLU A 519 -10.67 -20.78 -6.93
N GLY A 520 -10.70 -21.48 -5.79
CA GLY A 520 -11.19 -22.85 -5.67
C GLY A 520 -10.09 -23.89 -5.42
N ASP A 521 -9.11 -24.00 -6.33
CA ASP A 521 -8.08 -25.06 -6.31
C ASP A 521 -6.69 -24.47 -5.99
N LYS A 522 -6.60 -23.65 -4.94
CA LYS A 522 -5.41 -22.81 -4.64
C LYS A 522 -4.24 -23.58 -4.02
N TYR A 523 -4.54 -24.57 -3.17
CA TYR A 523 -3.59 -25.21 -2.28
C TYR A 523 -3.33 -26.67 -2.68
N HIS A 524 -2.07 -26.98 -2.98
CA HIS A 524 -1.61 -28.30 -3.41
C HIS A 524 -0.55 -28.82 -2.45
N LEU A 525 -0.89 -29.87 -1.71
CA LEU A 525 0.04 -30.52 -0.79
C LEU A 525 0.76 -31.67 -1.49
N MET A 526 2.08 -31.74 -1.38
CA MET A 526 2.89 -32.81 -1.96
C MET A 526 3.84 -33.43 -0.94
N PHE A 527 3.86 -34.76 -0.88
CA PHE A 527 4.79 -35.54 -0.06
C PHE A 527 4.79 -36.99 -0.55
N ASP A 528 5.85 -37.74 -0.27
CA ASP A 528 5.99 -39.15 -0.67
C ASP A 528 5.69 -39.38 -2.18
N ASN A 529 6.17 -38.47 -3.03
CA ASN A 529 5.95 -38.43 -4.49
C ASN A 529 4.47 -38.39 -4.93
N LYS A 530 3.57 -37.94 -4.05
CA LYS A 530 2.14 -37.78 -4.33
C LYS A 530 1.71 -36.33 -4.16
N GLU A 531 0.60 -35.98 -4.80
CA GLU A 531 -0.05 -34.69 -4.71
C GLU A 531 -1.49 -34.84 -4.21
N TYR A 532 -1.92 -33.90 -3.38
CA TYR A 532 -3.27 -33.78 -2.86
C TYR A 532 -3.74 -32.33 -2.99
N GLU A 533 -4.89 -32.11 -3.62
CA GLU A 533 -5.63 -30.84 -3.57
C GLU A 533 -6.22 -30.70 -2.16
N VAL A 534 -5.93 -29.60 -1.45
CA VAL A 534 -6.30 -29.40 -0.04
C VAL A 534 -7.02 -28.08 0.22
N SER A 535 -7.54 -27.40 -0.81
CA SER A 535 -8.23 -26.12 -0.64
C SER A 535 -9.53 -26.24 0.13
N HIS A 536 -10.21 -27.38 0.03
CA HIS A 536 -11.39 -27.68 0.86
C HIS A 536 -11.06 -27.81 2.36
N ILE A 537 -9.82 -28.15 2.72
CA ILE A 537 -9.33 -28.16 4.11
C ILE A 537 -8.88 -26.74 4.52
N MET A 538 -8.26 -26.03 3.58
CA MET A 538 -7.75 -24.65 3.76
C MET A 538 -8.77 -23.58 3.30
N ASP A 539 -10.06 -23.85 3.49
CA ASP A 539 -11.16 -23.08 2.90
C ASP A 539 -11.32 -21.68 3.52
N LYS A 540 -11.54 -21.61 4.84
CA LYS A 540 -11.92 -20.42 5.61
C LYS A 540 -10.97 -20.16 6.77
N GLY A 541 -10.85 -18.90 7.14
CA GLY A 541 -10.05 -18.43 8.28
C GLY A 541 -8.70 -17.82 7.90
N GLU A 542 -7.96 -17.38 8.92
CA GLU A 542 -6.58 -16.86 8.76
C GLU A 542 -5.65 -17.94 8.21
N PHE A 543 -4.64 -17.56 7.45
CA PHE A 543 -3.71 -18.55 6.87
C PHE A 543 -3.04 -19.41 7.96
N ASN A 544 -2.69 -18.82 9.09
CA ASN A 544 -2.23 -19.54 10.29
C ASN A 544 -3.26 -20.61 10.76
N VAL A 545 -4.56 -20.30 10.77
CA VAL A 545 -5.63 -21.26 11.11
C VAL A 545 -5.79 -22.32 10.02
N LYS A 546 -5.64 -21.94 8.75
CA LYS A 546 -5.66 -22.89 7.63
C LYS A 546 -4.49 -23.88 7.73
N LEU A 547 -3.31 -23.42 8.13
CA LEU A 547 -2.17 -24.30 8.42
C LEU A 547 -2.43 -25.20 9.61
N ASP A 548 -3.04 -24.71 10.70
CA ASP A 548 -3.44 -25.55 11.84
C ASP A 548 -4.40 -26.66 11.41
N LYS A 549 -5.43 -26.34 10.62
CA LYS A 549 -6.35 -27.31 10.03
C LYS A 549 -5.60 -28.32 9.16
N LEU A 550 -4.67 -27.86 8.32
CA LEU A 550 -3.87 -28.73 7.46
C LEU A 550 -2.99 -29.68 8.28
N PHE A 551 -2.35 -29.20 9.35
CA PHE A 551 -1.54 -30.05 10.23
C PHE A 551 -2.39 -31.05 11.01
N ALA A 552 -3.58 -30.65 11.47
CA ALA A 552 -4.54 -31.57 12.08
C ALA A 552 -4.96 -32.66 11.09
N TYR A 553 -5.33 -32.28 9.86
CA TYR A 553 -5.66 -33.21 8.79
C TYR A 553 -4.51 -34.18 8.50
N LEU A 554 -3.26 -33.70 8.40
CA LEU A 554 -2.12 -34.56 8.16
C LEU A 554 -1.92 -35.60 9.28
N LYS A 555 -2.12 -35.20 10.54
CA LYS A 555 -2.08 -36.13 11.68
C LYS A 555 -3.20 -37.16 11.60
N GLU A 556 -4.43 -36.76 11.24
CA GLU A 556 -5.57 -37.67 11.05
C GLU A 556 -5.31 -38.68 9.92
N GLN A 557 -4.61 -38.26 8.86
CA GLN A 557 -4.18 -39.14 7.77
C GLN A 557 -2.93 -39.99 8.11
N ASN A 558 -2.46 -39.97 9.36
CA ASN A 558 -1.23 -40.64 9.81
C ASN A 558 0.03 -40.26 9.02
N VAL A 559 0.07 -39.04 8.48
CA VAL A 559 1.26 -38.52 7.80
C VAL A 559 2.24 -38.03 8.85
N ASN A 560 3.47 -38.55 8.81
CA ASN A 560 4.53 -38.07 9.70
C ASN A 560 4.84 -36.59 9.38
N ILE A 561 4.46 -35.67 10.26
CA ILE A 561 4.74 -34.24 10.09
C ILE A 561 6.12 -33.84 10.60
N ASN A 562 6.86 -34.71 11.30
CA ASN A 562 8.20 -34.41 11.78
C ASN A 562 9.20 -34.51 10.62
N ARG A 563 9.16 -33.56 9.69
CA ARG A 563 10.07 -33.40 8.55
C ARG A 563 9.98 -31.95 8.03
N PRO A 564 10.92 -31.48 7.21
CA PRO A 564 10.88 -30.12 6.68
C PRO A 564 9.55 -29.84 5.97
N PHE A 565 8.91 -28.72 6.33
CA PHE A 565 7.68 -28.26 5.70
C PHE A 565 7.98 -27.04 4.83
N ILE A 566 7.94 -27.20 3.51
CA ILE A 566 8.32 -26.15 2.56
C ILE A 566 7.06 -25.58 1.92
N ILE A 567 6.80 -24.30 2.16
CA ILE A 567 5.72 -23.56 1.51
C ILE A 567 6.31 -22.87 0.28
N ILE A 568 5.83 -23.22 -0.91
CA ILE A 568 6.27 -22.64 -2.18
C ILE A 568 5.09 -21.94 -2.82
N GLY A 569 5.20 -20.63 -3.06
CA GLY A 569 4.09 -19.87 -3.61
C GLY A 569 4.48 -18.50 -4.15
N ASN A 570 3.58 -17.92 -4.93
CA ASN A 570 3.81 -16.61 -5.55
C ASN A 570 3.88 -15.49 -4.50
N TYR A 571 4.64 -14.42 -4.79
CA TYR A 571 4.81 -13.26 -3.90
C TYR A 571 3.51 -12.67 -3.31
N ASN A 572 2.37 -12.80 -4.00
CA ASN A 572 1.06 -12.32 -3.56
C ASN A 572 0.31 -13.33 -2.65
N PRO A 573 0.05 -14.59 -3.06
CA PRO A 573 -0.67 -15.57 -2.25
C PRO A 573 0.13 -16.16 -1.08
N THR A 574 1.47 -16.10 -1.07
CA THR A 574 2.25 -16.32 0.16
C THR A 574 2.19 -15.10 1.11
N GLY A 575 1.66 -13.96 0.65
CA GLY A 575 1.58 -12.69 1.37
C GLY A 575 0.39 -12.49 2.30
N GLU A 576 -0.57 -13.40 2.32
CA GLU A 576 -1.68 -13.32 3.26
C GLU A 576 -1.39 -14.15 4.52
N SER A 577 -0.95 -13.46 5.58
CA SER A 577 -1.16 -13.87 6.97
C SER A 577 -0.32 -15.02 7.57
N LEU A 578 0.90 -15.30 7.09
CA LEU A 578 1.93 -15.97 7.94
C LEU A 578 2.49 -14.93 8.91
N THR A 579 1.73 -14.64 9.97
CA THR A 579 2.02 -13.56 10.92
C THR A 579 2.53 -14.06 12.26
N PHE A 580 3.24 -13.15 12.93
CA PHE A 580 3.89 -13.08 14.26
C PHE A 580 3.33 -13.87 15.45
N VAL A 581 2.17 -14.50 15.36
CA VAL A 581 1.36 -14.92 16.51
C VAL A 581 0.69 -16.28 16.31
N ASN A 582 1.39 -17.28 15.74
CA ASN A 582 0.94 -18.66 15.90
C ASN A 582 2.00 -19.56 16.53
N TYR A 583 1.81 -19.84 17.82
CA TYR A 583 2.67 -20.71 18.63
C TYR A 583 2.19 -22.17 18.64
N SER A 584 1.16 -22.52 17.85
CA SER A 584 0.64 -23.89 17.75
C SER A 584 1.63 -24.82 17.03
N TYR A 585 2.25 -24.35 15.94
CA TYR A 585 3.13 -25.13 15.08
C TYR A 585 4.59 -24.66 15.10
N GLY A 586 4.92 -23.53 15.71
CA GLY A 586 6.31 -23.06 15.81
C GLY A 586 6.60 -21.81 14.96
N THR A 587 7.84 -21.66 14.51
CA THR A 587 8.32 -20.47 13.79
C THR A 587 8.73 -20.79 12.36
N VAL A 588 8.69 -19.79 11.48
CA VAL A 588 9.30 -19.89 10.14
C VAL A 588 10.82 -19.81 10.31
N ARG A 589 11.51 -20.91 10.00
CA ARG A 589 12.97 -21.03 10.11
C ARG A 589 13.68 -20.36 8.93
N GLY A 590 13.13 -20.44 7.73
CA GLY A 590 13.77 -19.89 6.54
C GLY A 590 12.78 -19.15 5.64
N ASN A 591 13.20 -17.99 5.14
CA ASN A 591 12.43 -17.22 4.18
C ASN A 591 13.32 -16.84 2.99
N ILE A 592 12.97 -17.43 1.85
CA ILE A 592 13.74 -17.39 0.62
C ILE A 592 12.94 -16.60 -0.41
N ARG A 593 13.52 -15.50 -0.90
CA ARG A 593 12.96 -14.73 -2.03
C ARG A 593 13.84 -14.93 -3.26
N LEU A 594 13.26 -15.41 -4.36
CA LEU A 594 14.03 -15.72 -5.57
C LEU A 594 14.43 -14.48 -6.38
N ILE A 595 13.62 -13.43 -6.35
CA ILE A 595 13.88 -12.14 -7.01
C ILE A 595 13.37 -10.99 -6.13
N SER A 596 14.18 -9.95 -5.95
CA SER A 596 13.77 -8.70 -5.31
C SER A 596 12.89 -7.89 -6.26
N THR A 597 11.80 -7.33 -5.74
CA THR A 597 10.91 -6.46 -6.52
C THR A 597 11.10 -5.00 -6.09
N ASN A 598 10.21 -4.51 -5.23
CA ASN A 598 10.29 -3.22 -4.58
C ASN A 598 10.46 -3.40 -3.07
N ALA A 599 10.93 -2.36 -2.41
CA ALA A 599 11.35 -2.45 -1.03
C ALA A 599 10.20 -2.76 -0.05
N GLU A 600 8.97 -2.34 -0.39
CA GLU A 600 7.79 -2.61 0.43
C GLU A 600 7.38 -4.09 0.36
N GLU A 601 7.28 -4.67 -0.84
CA GLU A 601 6.99 -6.10 -1.02
C GLU A 601 8.10 -6.98 -0.44
N ASP A 602 9.35 -6.56 -0.59
CA ASP A 602 10.52 -7.24 -0.04
C ASP A 602 10.47 -7.26 1.51
N TYR A 603 10.18 -6.12 2.15
CA TYR A 603 10.02 -6.08 3.61
C TYR A 603 8.83 -6.92 4.10
N GLN A 604 7.68 -6.82 3.43
CA GLN A 604 6.49 -7.61 3.78
C GLN A 604 6.77 -9.10 3.73
N GLU A 605 7.44 -9.56 2.67
CA GLU A 605 7.90 -10.92 2.55
C GLU A 605 8.81 -11.30 3.71
N ALA A 606 9.89 -10.53 3.93
CA ALA A 606 10.89 -10.81 4.96
C ALA A 606 10.26 -10.94 6.36
N SER A 607 9.29 -10.06 6.68
CA SER A 607 8.65 -9.98 8.00
C SER A 607 7.91 -11.25 8.44
N ARG A 608 7.69 -12.23 7.56
CA ARG A 608 7.07 -13.54 7.88
C ARG A 608 7.90 -14.40 8.84
N ILE A 609 9.18 -14.08 9.03
CA ILE A 609 10.04 -14.75 10.01
C ILE A 609 10.04 -14.05 11.38
N ASN A 610 9.26 -12.99 11.54
CA ASN A 610 9.19 -12.26 12.77
C ASN A 610 8.12 -12.84 13.70
N TYR A 611 8.36 -12.79 15.00
CA TYR A 611 7.46 -13.35 16.02
C TYR A 611 7.74 -12.78 17.41
N MET A 612 6.74 -12.89 18.30
CA MET A 612 6.88 -12.50 19.71
C MET A 612 7.46 -13.64 20.55
N ILE A 613 8.66 -13.43 21.08
CA ILE A 613 9.38 -14.41 21.92
C ILE A 613 8.58 -14.73 23.19
N THR A 614 7.95 -13.71 23.79
CA THR A 614 7.14 -13.86 25.01
C THR A 614 6.00 -14.86 24.85
N LYS A 615 5.35 -14.94 23.68
CA LYS A 615 4.27 -15.89 23.44
C LYS A 615 4.72 -17.34 23.38
N PHE A 616 5.95 -17.60 22.96
CA PHE A 616 6.52 -18.94 23.03
C PHE A 616 6.92 -19.28 24.46
N ILE A 617 7.57 -18.36 25.17
CA ILE A 617 7.98 -18.54 26.58
C ILE A 617 6.77 -18.74 27.51
N GLU A 618 5.65 -18.02 27.28
CA GLU A 618 4.40 -18.19 28.04
C GLU A 618 3.88 -19.64 27.98
N LYS A 619 4.09 -20.34 26.87
CA LYS A 619 3.63 -21.73 26.66
C LYS A 619 4.70 -22.77 27.03
N ASP A 620 5.96 -22.45 26.78
CA ASP A 620 7.12 -23.28 27.11
C ASP A 620 8.22 -22.37 27.68
N PRO A 621 8.39 -22.29 29.01
CA PRO A 621 9.39 -21.43 29.65
C PRO A 621 10.84 -21.74 29.26
N ASN A 622 11.10 -22.94 28.74
CA ASN A 622 12.43 -23.37 28.28
C ASN A 622 12.61 -23.17 26.78
N TRP A 623 11.64 -22.56 26.10
CA TRP A 623 11.70 -22.32 24.68
C TRP A 623 12.87 -21.40 24.35
N ASN A 624 13.72 -21.85 23.43
CA ASN A 624 14.83 -21.08 22.91
C ASN A 624 14.53 -20.64 21.48
N MET A 625 14.90 -19.41 21.16
CA MET A 625 14.74 -18.86 19.84
C MET A 625 15.54 -19.69 18.82
N PRO A 626 14.88 -20.37 17.85
CA PRO A 626 15.62 -21.11 16.84
C PRO A 626 16.33 -20.14 15.89
N GLU A 627 17.43 -20.61 15.31
CA GLU A 627 18.07 -19.88 14.21
C GLU A 627 17.08 -19.66 13.07
N LYS A 628 17.13 -18.47 12.47
CA LYS A 628 16.31 -18.14 11.32
C LYS A 628 17.13 -17.51 10.21
N TYR A 629 16.70 -17.73 8.97
CA TYR A 629 17.45 -17.35 7.79
C TYR A 629 16.62 -16.47 6.86
N LEU A 630 17.25 -15.40 6.40
CA LEU A 630 16.72 -14.51 5.36
C LEU A 630 17.61 -14.64 4.12
N ILE A 631 17.08 -15.25 3.07
CA ILE A 631 17.83 -15.65 1.89
C ILE A 631 17.20 -15.00 0.66
N GLY A 632 18.01 -14.41 -0.21
CA GLY A 632 17.52 -13.81 -1.45
C GLY A 632 18.54 -12.86 -2.07
N PRO A 633 18.20 -12.14 -3.15
CA PRO A 633 19.08 -11.14 -3.72
C PRO A 633 19.50 -10.12 -2.65
N LYS A 634 20.73 -9.62 -2.73
CA LYS A 634 21.25 -8.61 -1.79
C LYS A 634 20.28 -7.44 -1.65
N LYS A 635 19.70 -6.99 -2.77
CA LYS A 635 18.68 -5.94 -2.80
C LYS A 635 17.45 -6.24 -1.94
N PHE A 636 16.97 -7.49 -1.91
CA PHE A 636 15.84 -7.90 -1.06
C PHE A 636 16.18 -7.78 0.42
N ILE A 637 17.37 -8.24 0.81
CA ILE A 637 17.85 -8.17 2.20
C ILE A 637 18.04 -6.70 2.61
N ASP A 638 18.73 -5.92 1.79
CA ASP A 638 18.99 -4.50 2.06
C ASP A 638 17.68 -3.70 2.15
N ASN A 639 16.72 -3.97 1.27
CA ASN A 639 15.38 -3.37 1.32
C ASN A 639 14.64 -3.70 2.62
N ALA A 640 14.62 -4.99 3.00
CA ALA A 640 13.93 -5.43 4.21
C ALA A 640 14.49 -4.76 5.47
N LEU A 641 15.82 -4.68 5.58
CA LEU A 641 16.48 -4.06 6.73
C LEU A 641 16.30 -2.54 6.74
N SER A 642 16.46 -1.89 5.59
CA SER A 642 16.25 -0.44 5.49
C SER A 642 14.83 -0.03 5.86
N TYR A 643 13.82 -0.84 5.51
CA TYR A 643 12.44 -0.59 5.90
C TYR A 643 12.20 -0.84 7.39
N GLU A 644 12.82 -1.89 7.97
CA GLU A 644 12.77 -2.15 9.40
C GLU A 644 13.39 -0.98 10.19
N ASP A 645 14.57 -0.49 9.79
CA ASP A 645 15.25 0.65 10.40
C ASP A 645 14.42 1.94 10.28
N GLU A 646 13.80 2.19 9.12
CA GLU A 646 12.92 3.34 8.91
C GLU A 646 11.69 3.28 9.83
N ASN A 647 11.11 2.09 10.03
CA ASN A 647 10.00 1.90 10.97
C ASN A 647 10.43 2.18 12.41
N ASP A 648 11.60 1.67 12.83
CA ASP A 648 12.14 1.93 14.17
C ASP A 648 12.38 3.44 14.41
N CYS A 649 12.98 4.14 13.44
CA CYS A 649 13.20 5.59 13.51
C CYS A 649 11.89 6.38 13.65
N ARG A 650 10.82 5.94 12.99
CA ARG A 650 9.51 6.58 13.06
C ARG A 650 8.79 6.28 14.38
N ILE A 651 8.94 5.07 14.92
CA ILE A 651 8.46 4.75 16.27
C ILE A 651 9.12 5.69 17.29
N ASP A 652 10.43 5.91 17.13
CA ASP A 652 11.17 6.84 17.96
C ASP A 652 10.64 8.28 17.85
N SER A 653 10.45 8.80 16.63
CA SER A 653 9.99 10.17 16.44
C SER A 653 8.57 10.41 16.99
N ILE A 654 7.66 9.44 16.84
CA ILE A 654 6.30 9.51 17.39
C ILE A 654 6.36 9.53 18.92
N SER A 655 7.17 8.67 19.53
CA SER A 655 7.34 8.63 20.99
C SER A 655 7.90 9.95 21.54
N MET A 656 8.83 10.60 20.82
CA MET A 656 9.39 11.89 21.20
C MET A 656 8.35 13.03 21.09
N ASN A 657 7.49 12.98 20.07
CA ASN A 657 6.46 14.00 19.85
C ASN A 657 5.28 13.88 20.82
N SER A 658 4.97 12.68 21.32
CA SER A 658 3.89 12.45 22.29
C SER A 658 4.08 13.19 23.63
N ASN A 659 5.31 13.62 23.94
CA ASN A 659 5.62 14.39 25.15
C ASN A 659 5.54 15.92 24.95
N ASN A 660 5.45 16.41 23.70
CA ASN A 660 5.32 17.83 23.40
C ASN A 660 3.88 18.15 22.96
N ASN A 661 2.99 18.22 23.95
CA ASN A 661 1.58 18.62 23.80
C ASN A 661 1.39 20.12 23.45
N ASP A 662 2.23 20.69 22.59
CA ASP A 662 1.94 22.00 22.01
C ASP A 662 0.94 21.83 20.87
N ASN A 663 -0.34 22.08 21.20
CA ASN A 663 -1.54 22.00 20.37
C ASN A 663 -1.57 22.96 19.15
N SER A 664 -0.43 23.35 18.58
CA SER A 664 -0.38 24.31 17.48
C SER A 664 -0.83 23.68 16.16
N VAL A 665 -2.10 23.88 15.81
CA VAL A 665 -2.61 23.58 14.46
C VAL A 665 -1.90 24.46 13.45
N PHE A 666 -1.19 23.86 12.49
CA PHE A 666 -0.54 24.58 11.40
C PHE A 666 -1.61 25.01 10.40
N ILE A 667 -1.94 26.30 10.43
CA ILE A 667 -2.74 26.96 9.40
C ILE A 667 -1.75 27.85 8.64
N PRO A 668 -1.44 27.57 7.36
CA PRO A 668 -0.49 28.39 6.61
C PRO A 668 -0.95 29.85 6.59
N SER A 669 0.00 30.77 6.77
CA SER A 669 -0.22 32.18 6.44
C SER A 669 -0.22 32.30 4.91
N PHE A 670 -1.39 32.47 4.32
CA PHE A 670 -1.51 32.64 2.87
C PHE A 670 -1.01 34.03 2.45
N ASP A 671 0.15 34.08 1.82
CA ASP A 671 0.48 35.16 0.88
C ASP A 671 -0.21 34.86 -0.45
N ASN A 672 -1.09 35.76 -0.88
CA ASN A 672 -2.06 35.60 -1.96
C ASN A 672 -1.48 35.51 -3.39
N ASN A 673 -0.20 35.20 -3.56
CA ASN A 673 0.43 35.16 -4.89
C ASN A 673 1.14 33.83 -5.10
N THR A 674 0.42 32.83 -5.64
CA THR A 674 0.90 31.92 -6.70
C THR A 674 -0.12 30.79 -6.96
N SER A 675 -1.09 31.02 -7.85
CA SER A 675 -1.78 29.91 -8.52
C SER A 675 -0.95 29.45 -9.72
N LYS A 676 -0.21 28.34 -9.62
CA LYS A 676 0.44 27.70 -10.78
C LYS A 676 -0.33 26.43 -11.18
N HIS A 677 -0.65 26.36 -12.48
CA HIS A 677 -1.27 25.21 -13.14
C HIS A 677 -0.41 23.93 -13.01
N THR A 678 -1.00 22.82 -12.60
CA THR A 678 -0.38 21.48 -12.58
C THR A 678 -0.56 20.77 -13.93
N GLY A 679 0.44 20.84 -14.80
CA GLY A 679 0.61 19.89 -15.89
C GLY A 679 1.42 18.70 -15.38
N ASN A 680 0.80 17.52 -15.24
CA ASN A 680 1.48 16.28 -14.81
C ASN A 680 2.45 15.79 -15.91
N GLY A 681 3.70 16.27 -15.90
CA GLY A 681 4.79 15.74 -16.73
C GLY A 681 5.29 14.36 -16.27
N ILE A 682 5.96 13.64 -17.17
CA ILE A 682 6.61 12.35 -16.91
C ILE A 682 7.98 12.63 -16.27
N THR A 683 8.29 11.97 -15.15
CA THR A 683 9.63 12.07 -14.54
C THR A 683 10.66 11.33 -15.39
N ALA A 684 11.78 11.98 -15.69
CA ALA A 684 12.89 11.40 -16.44
C ALA A 684 13.85 10.59 -15.54
N ILE A 685 14.70 9.78 -16.17
CA ILE A 685 15.92 9.27 -15.53
C ILE A 685 16.80 10.49 -15.23
N PRO A 686 17.42 10.59 -14.03
CA PRO A 686 18.33 11.68 -13.73
C PRO A 686 19.41 11.90 -14.79
N ILE A 687 19.87 13.14 -14.92
CA ILE A 687 21.06 13.50 -15.69
C ILE A 687 22.25 13.54 -14.74
N LYS A 688 23.35 12.93 -15.15
CA LYS A 688 24.65 13.06 -14.49
C LYS A 688 25.48 14.09 -15.24
N ILE A 689 26.03 15.05 -14.52
CA ILE A 689 26.89 16.10 -15.08
C ILE A 689 28.25 15.99 -14.39
N THR A 690 29.31 15.79 -15.16
CA THR A 690 30.69 15.78 -14.64
C THR A 690 31.41 17.04 -15.09
N VAL A 691 31.90 17.83 -14.14
CA VAL A 691 32.50 19.15 -14.37
C VAL A 691 33.92 19.24 -13.81
N ASP A 692 34.74 20.14 -14.38
CA ASP A 692 35.98 20.58 -13.76
C ASP A 692 35.73 21.80 -12.87
N THR A 693 35.97 21.65 -11.56
CA THR A 693 35.83 22.75 -10.59
C THR A 693 36.86 23.87 -10.76
N GLY A 694 37.91 23.66 -11.56
CA GLY A 694 38.89 24.68 -11.94
C GLY A 694 38.37 25.67 -12.98
N ASP A 695 37.35 25.28 -13.75
CA ASP A 695 36.79 26.07 -14.84
C ASP A 695 36.13 27.37 -14.34
N THR A 696 36.24 28.44 -15.13
CA THR A 696 35.75 29.77 -14.76
C THR A 696 34.22 29.82 -14.73
N ILE A 697 33.54 29.19 -15.70
CA ILE A 697 32.07 29.12 -15.76
C ILE A 697 31.55 28.28 -14.58
N VAL A 698 32.22 27.18 -14.25
CA VAL A 698 31.88 26.35 -13.09
C VAL A 698 32.04 27.11 -11.77
N LYS A 699 33.10 27.91 -11.62
CA LYS A 699 33.28 28.77 -10.44
C LYS A 699 32.15 29.79 -10.32
N GLU A 700 31.75 30.44 -11.40
CA GLU A 700 30.62 31.37 -11.41
C GLU A 700 29.30 30.69 -11.01
N MET A 701 29.03 29.49 -11.54
CA MET A 701 27.87 28.67 -11.15
C MET A 701 27.88 28.30 -9.66
N ILE A 702 29.06 27.98 -9.11
CA ILE A 702 29.23 27.71 -7.68
C ILE A 702 28.96 28.97 -6.84
N GLU A 703 29.38 30.15 -7.29
CA GLU A 703 29.09 31.41 -6.59
C GLU A 703 27.60 31.76 -6.57
N ILE A 704 26.86 31.49 -7.66
CA ILE A 704 25.38 31.58 -7.67
C ILE A 704 24.78 30.70 -6.57
N ILE A 705 25.34 29.52 -6.37
CA ILE A 705 24.90 28.58 -5.34
C ILE A 705 25.28 29.07 -3.93
N LYS A 706 26.41 29.78 -3.79
CA LYS A 706 26.81 30.29 -2.49
C LYS A 706 25.99 31.51 -2.02
N ALA A 707 25.43 32.29 -2.94
CA ALA A 707 24.99 33.66 -2.70
C ALA A 707 23.75 33.87 -1.79
N SER A 708 22.87 32.89 -1.54
CA SER A 708 21.73 33.04 -0.59
C SER A 708 20.97 31.71 -0.42
N PRO A 709 20.26 31.47 0.71
CA PRO A 709 19.33 30.33 0.86
C PRO A 709 18.12 30.39 -0.10
N HIS A 710 17.75 31.58 -0.61
CA HIS A 710 16.67 31.75 -1.58
C HIS A 710 17.21 32.34 -2.89
N ARG A 711 17.34 31.48 -3.92
CA ARG A 711 17.82 31.89 -5.25
C ARG A 711 16.65 32.42 -6.05
N THR A 712 16.76 33.66 -6.54
CA THR A 712 15.75 34.27 -7.41
C THR A 712 15.64 33.51 -8.71
N ASP A 713 14.49 33.61 -9.39
CA ASP A 713 14.30 32.96 -10.69
C ASP A 713 15.27 33.51 -11.75
N GLU A 714 15.70 34.76 -11.63
CA GLU A 714 16.78 35.35 -12.44
C GLU A 714 18.11 34.61 -12.26
N LYS A 715 18.50 34.33 -11.00
CA LYS A 715 19.73 33.57 -10.71
C LYS A 715 19.66 32.13 -11.17
N LYS A 716 18.46 31.54 -11.16
CA LYS A 716 18.23 30.21 -11.73
C LYS A 716 18.33 30.21 -13.25
N ALA A 717 17.75 31.22 -13.92
CA ALA A 717 17.89 31.40 -15.37
C ALA A 717 19.35 31.66 -15.77
N GLU A 718 20.07 32.50 -15.01
CA GLU A 718 21.51 32.73 -15.18
C GLU A 718 22.30 31.44 -15.04
N PHE A 719 22.01 30.63 -14.01
CA PHE A 719 22.64 29.34 -13.80
C PHE A 719 22.40 28.40 -14.98
N LEU A 720 21.15 28.26 -15.44
CA LEU A 720 20.80 27.37 -16.54
C LEU A 720 21.45 27.79 -17.86
N SER A 721 21.52 29.11 -18.11
CA SER A 721 22.19 29.69 -19.27
C SER A 721 23.70 29.39 -19.27
N LYS A 722 24.37 29.53 -18.12
CA LYS A 722 25.79 29.17 -17.96
C LYS A 722 26.02 27.67 -18.12
N LEU A 723 25.13 26.83 -17.58
CA LEU A 723 25.21 25.39 -17.75
C LEU A 723 25.05 25.01 -19.23
N LYS A 724 24.11 25.61 -19.96
CA LYS A 724 23.95 25.42 -21.39
C LYS A 724 25.24 25.76 -22.14
N GLN A 725 25.81 26.95 -21.88
CA GLN A 725 27.08 27.37 -22.49
C GLN A 725 28.20 26.36 -22.24
N PHE A 726 28.28 25.80 -21.02
CA PHE A 726 29.30 24.84 -20.64
C PHE A 726 29.08 23.43 -21.23
N VAL A 727 27.83 23.05 -21.50
CA VAL A 727 27.50 21.83 -22.24
C VAL A 727 27.81 22.00 -23.72
N ASP A 728 27.41 23.14 -24.31
CA ASP A 728 27.64 23.47 -25.72
C ASP A 728 29.14 23.62 -26.05
N SER A 729 29.98 24.02 -25.09
CA SER A 729 31.44 24.07 -25.27
C SER A 729 32.10 22.69 -25.32
N GLY A 730 31.42 21.64 -24.86
CA GLY A 730 31.98 20.29 -24.73
C GLY A 730 32.97 20.12 -23.58
N GLU A 731 33.07 21.10 -22.67
CA GLU A 731 34.00 21.09 -21.53
C GLU A 731 33.47 20.29 -20.32
N CYS A 732 32.24 19.78 -20.40
CA CYS A 732 31.67 18.86 -19.42
C CYS A 732 31.07 17.61 -20.04
N VAL A 733 30.92 16.58 -19.21
CA VAL A 733 30.21 15.35 -19.59
C VAL A 733 28.77 15.44 -19.11
N PHE A 734 27.83 15.60 -20.04
CA PHE A 734 26.40 15.72 -19.78
C PHE A 734 25.65 14.46 -20.25
N GLU A 735 25.28 13.59 -19.32
CA GLU A 735 24.69 12.28 -19.60
C GLU A 735 23.17 12.28 -19.34
N ASP A 736 22.35 12.61 -20.34
CA ASP A 736 20.89 12.44 -20.29
C ASP A 736 20.46 11.13 -20.96
N LYS A 737 20.28 10.08 -20.16
CA LYS A 737 19.83 8.76 -20.66
C LYS A 737 18.41 8.77 -21.22
N THR A 738 17.59 9.77 -20.88
CA THR A 738 16.21 9.87 -21.39
C THR A 738 16.18 10.60 -22.74
N GLY A 739 17.12 11.51 -22.99
CA GLY A 739 17.24 12.27 -24.23
C GLY A 739 16.06 13.22 -24.47
N LYS A 740 15.50 13.79 -23.39
CA LYS A 740 14.31 14.66 -23.42
C LYS A 740 14.53 16.02 -22.78
N PHE A 741 15.70 16.27 -22.22
CA PHE A 741 16.03 17.57 -21.66
C PHE A 741 16.30 18.59 -22.76
N ASP A 742 15.71 19.77 -22.64
CA ASP A 742 15.87 20.86 -23.60
C ASP A 742 16.10 22.18 -22.84
N PHE A 743 17.28 22.76 -23.04
CA PHE A 743 17.69 24.00 -22.37
C PHE A 743 16.82 25.21 -22.73
N GLU A 744 16.14 25.20 -23.88
CA GLU A 744 15.29 26.32 -24.32
C GLU A 744 13.91 26.32 -23.65
N THR A 745 13.41 25.13 -23.30
CA THR A 745 12.05 24.97 -22.77
C THR A 745 12.02 24.72 -21.27
N PHE A 746 13.12 24.24 -20.67
CA PHE A 746 13.16 23.92 -19.25
C PHE A 746 13.50 25.12 -18.37
N ILE A 747 12.90 25.16 -17.17
CA ILE A 747 13.26 26.12 -16.11
C ILE A 747 13.69 25.38 -14.84
N ILE A 748 14.67 25.94 -14.12
CA ILE A 748 15.07 25.39 -12.82
C ILE A 748 14.05 25.81 -11.76
N LYS A 749 13.32 24.84 -11.22
CA LYS A 749 12.44 25.04 -10.07
C LYS A 749 13.24 25.14 -8.77
N THR A 750 14.13 24.17 -8.59
CA THR A 750 14.90 23.98 -7.35
C THR A 750 16.37 23.81 -7.66
N LEU A 751 17.20 24.72 -7.17
CA LEU A 751 18.66 24.62 -7.24
C LEU A 751 19.14 24.35 -5.81
N ARG A 752 19.93 23.30 -5.57
CA ARG A 752 20.45 22.91 -4.25
C ARG A 752 21.95 22.63 -4.31
N GLY A 753 22.66 23.03 -3.26
CA GLY A 753 24.10 22.78 -3.14
C GLY A 753 24.46 22.38 -1.71
N TYR A 754 25.12 21.22 -1.55
CA TYR A 754 25.65 20.78 -0.27
C TYR A 754 26.90 21.60 0.07
N LYS A 755 26.89 22.20 1.26
CA LYS A 755 28.05 22.82 1.91
C LYS A 755 28.28 22.08 3.22
N ARG A 756 29.54 21.79 3.55
CA ARG A 756 29.85 21.10 4.80
C ARG A 756 29.47 22.01 5.98
N LYS A 757 28.69 21.48 6.92
CA LYS A 757 28.38 22.11 8.21
C LYS A 757 29.20 21.46 9.32
N ASP A 758 29.24 22.08 10.49
CA ASP A 758 29.98 21.59 11.66
C ASP A 758 29.54 20.18 12.08
N ASN A 759 28.24 19.88 11.97
CA ASN A 759 27.67 18.56 12.28
C ASN A 759 27.97 17.47 11.23
N GLY A 760 28.66 17.82 10.13
CA GLY A 760 28.95 16.90 9.03
C GLY A 760 27.73 16.58 8.15
N PRO A 761 27.89 15.64 7.20
CA PRO A 761 26.79 15.14 6.39
C PRO A 761 25.91 14.16 7.17
N GLU A 762 24.62 14.15 6.84
CA GLU A 762 23.61 13.24 7.43
C GLU A 762 23.01 12.32 6.37
N LYS A 763 22.85 11.03 6.69
CA LYS A 763 22.32 10.00 5.79
C LYS A 763 20.92 10.37 5.32
N GLY A 764 20.67 10.25 4.01
CA GLY A 764 19.33 10.41 3.44
C GLY A 764 18.82 11.85 3.30
N VAL A 765 19.57 12.87 3.72
CA VAL A 765 19.17 14.30 3.59
C VAL A 765 19.37 14.81 2.15
N TRP A 766 20.53 14.54 1.54
CA TRP A 766 20.90 15.12 0.24
C TRP A 766 20.61 14.21 -0.96
N LYS A 767 20.25 12.93 -0.74
CA LYS A 767 19.79 11.97 -1.77
C LYS A 767 20.74 11.75 -2.97
N PHE A 768 22.04 12.07 -2.85
CA PHE A 768 23.03 11.82 -3.91
C PHE A 768 23.03 10.36 -4.37
N THR A 769 23.04 9.41 -3.43
CA THR A 769 22.99 7.96 -3.71
C THR A 769 21.73 7.56 -4.48
N SER A 770 20.59 8.20 -4.22
CA SER A 770 19.36 7.93 -4.96
C SER A 770 19.49 8.34 -6.43
N TYR A 771 19.97 9.55 -6.71
CA TYR A 771 20.23 9.99 -8.09
C TYR A 771 21.20 9.04 -8.81
N GLN A 772 22.30 8.68 -8.16
CA GLN A 772 23.29 7.74 -8.71
C GLN A 772 22.69 6.37 -9.01
N ASN A 773 21.97 5.77 -8.06
CA ASN A 773 21.38 4.46 -8.24
C ASN A 773 20.37 4.46 -9.39
N HIS A 774 19.49 5.45 -9.43
CA HIS A 774 18.47 5.59 -10.47
C HIS A 774 19.07 5.86 -11.85
N PHE A 775 20.16 6.63 -11.94
CA PHE A 775 20.92 6.81 -13.17
C PHE A 775 21.57 5.50 -13.65
N ASN A 776 22.21 4.77 -12.74
CA ASN A 776 22.91 3.52 -13.06
C ASN A 776 21.94 2.43 -13.54
N ILE A 777 20.78 2.30 -12.91
CA ILE A 777 19.76 1.28 -13.24
C ILE A 777 18.70 1.78 -14.24
N GLU A 778 18.85 3.00 -14.76
CA GLU A 778 18.01 3.60 -15.81
C GLU A 778 16.53 3.70 -15.42
N THR A 779 16.26 4.16 -14.19
CA THR A 779 14.89 4.34 -13.70
C THR A 779 14.59 5.81 -13.36
N PRO A 780 13.35 6.28 -13.55
CA PRO A 780 12.98 7.66 -13.26
C PRO A 780 13.17 8.05 -11.80
N PHE A 781 13.78 9.21 -11.56
CA PHE A 781 13.90 9.78 -10.22
C PHE A 781 14.01 11.29 -10.22
N ILE A 782 13.31 11.89 -9.27
CA ILE A 782 13.39 13.29 -8.93
C ILE A 782 13.01 13.37 -7.45
N ASN A 783 13.73 14.15 -6.66
CA ASN A 783 13.53 14.25 -5.23
C ASN A 783 12.20 14.97 -4.91
N SER A 784 11.84 15.98 -5.70
CA SER A 784 10.68 16.83 -5.43
C SER A 784 9.47 16.45 -6.31
N LYS A 785 9.06 15.16 -6.30
CA LYS A 785 8.04 14.58 -7.22
C LYS A 785 6.72 15.37 -7.30
N ASN A 786 6.25 15.93 -6.19
CA ASN A 786 4.95 16.59 -6.09
C ASN A 786 4.98 18.10 -6.43
N ASN A 787 6.16 18.71 -6.54
CA ASN A 787 6.32 20.16 -6.70
C ASN A 787 6.92 20.59 -8.06
N MET A 788 6.92 19.69 -9.05
CA MET A 788 7.39 20.00 -10.41
C MET A 788 6.35 19.66 -11.48
N SER A 789 6.20 20.58 -12.43
CA SER A 789 5.43 20.43 -13.66
C SER A 789 6.31 19.97 -14.83
N SER A 790 5.70 19.56 -15.95
CA SER A 790 6.43 19.39 -17.22
C SER A 790 7.17 20.68 -17.59
N GLY A 791 8.40 20.56 -18.09
CA GLY A 791 9.30 21.68 -18.38
C GLY A 791 10.04 22.24 -17.16
N GLU A 792 9.94 21.59 -15.99
CA GLU A 792 10.69 22.01 -14.80
C GLU A 792 11.77 20.98 -14.44
N CYS A 793 12.91 21.48 -13.94
CA CYS A 793 14.00 20.66 -13.42
C CYS A 793 14.48 21.09 -12.04
N GLU A 794 15.15 20.19 -11.34
CA GLU A 794 15.92 20.48 -10.14
C GLU A 794 17.37 20.04 -10.32
N ILE A 795 18.29 20.82 -9.75
CA ILE A 795 19.72 20.56 -9.78
C ILE A 795 20.24 20.42 -8.34
N LEU A 796 21.07 19.42 -8.14
CA LEU A 796 21.70 19.06 -6.87
C LEU A 796 23.21 18.90 -7.09
N MET A 797 24.02 19.60 -6.30
CA MET A 797 25.47 19.49 -6.39
C MET A 797 26.20 19.66 -5.05
N CYS A 798 27.52 19.49 -5.09
CA CYS A 798 28.42 19.61 -3.96
C CYS A 798 29.29 20.87 -4.11
N VAL A 799 29.10 21.86 -3.22
CA VAL A 799 30.10 22.92 -3.01
C VAL A 799 31.30 22.35 -2.25
N ASP A 800 31.02 21.48 -1.28
CA ASP A 800 32.00 20.64 -0.59
C ASP A 800 31.79 19.17 -0.90
N THR A 801 32.85 18.37 -0.87
CA THR A 801 32.74 16.92 -1.06
C THR A 801 31.82 16.37 0.03
N TYR A 802 30.73 15.73 -0.38
CA TYR A 802 29.86 15.02 0.53
C TYR A 802 30.52 13.68 0.83
N LEU A 803 30.90 13.45 2.09
CA LEU A 803 31.56 12.23 2.53
C LEU A 803 30.99 11.82 3.88
N LEU A 804 30.03 10.91 3.85
CA LEU A 804 29.41 10.32 5.02
C LEU A 804 30.17 9.07 5.42
N LYS A 805 30.59 9.00 6.68
CA LYS A 805 31.26 7.85 7.27
C LYS A 805 30.46 7.31 8.44
N ASP A 806 30.57 6.01 8.70
CA ASP A 806 30.01 5.38 9.91
C ASP A 806 30.87 5.69 11.15
N SER A 807 30.46 5.17 12.30
CA SER A 807 31.20 5.30 13.57
C SER A 807 32.60 4.67 13.54
N ASN A 808 32.87 3.77 12.60
CA ASN A 808 34.17 3.12 12.40
C ASN A 808 35.03 3.83 11.34
N GLY A 809 34.54 4.93 10.76
CA GLY A 809 35.21 5.68 9.70
C GLY A 809 35.07 5.08 8.30
N VAL A 810 34.23 4.05 8.12
CA VAL A 810 33.92 3.42 6.83
C VAL A 810 33.02 4.35 6.02
N GLU A 811 33.34 4.53 4.74
CA GLU A 811 32.56 5.36 3.82
C GLU A 811 31.18 4.74 3.55
N ILE A 812 30.11 5.46 3.90
CA ILE A 812 28.71 5.06 3.65
C ILE A 812 28.22 5.69 2.34
N GLU A 813 28.44 6.99 2.16
CA GLU A 813 28.00 7.74 0.99
C GLU A 813 29.05 8.78 0.58
N LYS A 814 29.25 8.93 -0.73
CA LYS A 814 30.17 9.92 -1.27
C LYS A 814 29.63 10.56 -2.54
N ASN A 815 29.70 11.88 -2.60
CA ASN A 815 29.48 12.64 -3.83
C ASN A 815 30.56 13.70 -3.97
N LEU A 816 31.23 13.72 -5.12
CA LEU A 816 32.35 14.62 -5.41
C LEU A 816 31.83 16.01 -5.83
N LYS A 817 32.64 17.05 -5.62
CA LYS A 817 32.36 18.41 -6.14
C LYS A 817 32.24 18.46 -7.68
N THR A 818 32.87 17.50 -8.35
CA THR A 818 32.89 17.34 -9.80
C THR A 818 31.66 16.63 -10.36
N VAL A 819 30.77 16.08 -9.52
CA VAL A 819 29.59 15.32 -9.96
C VAL A 819 28.32 16.02 -9.50
N TRP A 820 27.53 16.47 -10.47
CA TRP A 820 26.23 17.11 -10.25
C TRP A 820 25.11 16.24 -10.79
N TRP A 821 23.94 16.37 -10.18
CA TRP A 821 22.75 15.62 -10.54
C TRP A 821 21.62 16.56 -10.91
N MET A 822 20.90 16.24 -11.97
CA MET A 822 19.69 16.96 -12.37
C MET A 822 18.54 15.97 -12.53
N GLY A 823 17.39 16.26 -11.92
CA GLY A 823 16.13 15.56 -12.20
C GLY A 823 15.19 16.50 -12.93
N TYR A 824 14.39 16.00 -13.86
CA TYR A 824 13.44 16.83 -14.61
C TYR A 824 12.14 16.09 -14.98
N LYS A 825 11.10 16.85 -15.33
CA LYS A 825 9.86 16.32 -15.89
C LYS A 825 9.61 16.87 -17.29
N TYR A 826 9.33 16.01 -18.26
CA TYR A 826 8.98 16.38 -19.64
C TYR A 826 7.51 16.09 -19.95
#